data_AF-A0A090S3Y2-F1
#
_entry.id   AF-A0A090S3Y2-F1
#
_cell.length_a   1.000
_cell.length_b   1.000
_cell.length_c   1.000
_cell.angle_alpha   90.00
_cell.angle_beta   90.00
_cell.angle_gamma   90.00
#
_symmetry.space_group_name_H-M   'P 1'
#
loop_
_entity.id
_entity.type
_entity.pdbx_description
1 polymer ?
#
loop_
_entity_poly.entity_id
_entity_poly.type
_entity_poly.pdbx_seq_one_letter_code
_entity_poly.pdbx_strand_id
1 'polypeptide(L)'
;MQKALNFPSLKASLHQLRSYFYSFLLGSVLTLASLFSSAGQLPAPSDIENKITQLSSSVPVDQPLIDKYQVLLDITNQFSTLNEEKTKYQDTITRYPLLKEKLLESIVDVETLKVFQVGKSSDYNDLSQEMSALQASVAQWQAANQTGKELTEKLFSEKTDLPKKLADIDQQLEQATLQSVEALSEIESWLLLASQQKLTLERQLLDTQLQSLDERTELHRLEQQLITRKLQIAAPLMITLQNQLTQQEQASVRLLINKARILSSETTNSDPIQEKLSDSLRTLAIELEKVLVEIDRARIESQRISAERRSLADDQDVIKANLSWLRESTAFGASIRAQLQRLPINIGGEATSDKIANAHIRKYELSQDAADIAVNNALLATQSSVEEKSSLQMVKEQLVKQLSVEYDKLITEMTTLQSERSQYEIEVTEARNFLQEQQLWTRSNVPLWQSLQHWNKSTWFGLHAPLSSVLDNVSERQKITFSVLLLTYTLLLVFVNSRLIVIARSLRHEYKKHFGHPLRDKFRFTLKLLGMAVLRAACLPLWFGFTTYGIYLLWPIQTSSEPKDIIMASSAALFALEFIYALSFKHGVLSLHLNWPEHIAGFLHTESKKLRWPLALLLLLMFCSELVSGTEEAEFSRILFLTLIAATSTVFYSLLRSDSLPKVLPNAFHTGVGLFLLRVLILGSFVAIAVMAILGMYVASWMLLIYQQATILVALLALITFQLGERWLKLEHIQLTYQRLLMRREELIAQQKEADENKEFDELRETLPEVEEQSIDSSEVSEQSLTLLRSFSVLGLLVAF
;
A
#
# COMPACT_ATOMS: atom_id res chain seq x y z
N MET A 1 29.88 -35.38 40.76
CA MET A 1 30.08 -35.56 42.22
C MET A 1 28.90 -36.33 42.81
N GLN A 2 28.93 -37.65 42.66
CA GLN A 2 28.02 -38.59 43.33
C GLN A 2 28.88 -39.43 44.30
N LYS A 3 28.78 -39.13 45.60
CA LYS A 3 29.15 -40.00 46.74
C LYS A 3 28.64 -39.28 47.99
N ALA A 4 27.51 -39.71 48.53
CA ALA A 4 27.43 -40.74 49.56
C ALA A 4 27.76 -40.17 50.97
N LEU A 5 26.71 -39.71 51.65
CA LEU A 5 26.64 -39.67 53.11
C LEU A 5 25.52 -40.62 53.53
N ASN A 6 25.89 -41.89 53.73
CA ASN A 6 25.06 -42.95 54.29
C ASN A 6 25.21 -42.89 55.82
N PHE A 7 24.23 -42.34 56.54
CA PHE A 7 24.14 -42.47 58.00
C PHE A 7 22.93 -43.36 58.37
N PRO A 8 23.15 -44.55 58.98
CA PRO A 8 22.09 -45.51 59.29
C PRO A 8 21.21 -45.11 60.49
N SER A 9 21.55 -44.07 61.24
CA SER A 9 20.74 -43.56 62.35
C SER A 9 19.52 -42.74 61.90
N LEU A 10 19.50 -42.22 60.67
CA LEU A 10 18.32 -41.53 60.12
C LEU A 10 17.25 -42.51 59.63
N LYS A 11 17.61 -43.74 59.24
CA LYS A 11 16.65 -44.71 58.67
C LYS A 11 15.65 -45.24 59.71
N ALA A 12 16.06 -45.38 60.97
CA ALA A 12 15.17 -45.83 62.03
C ALA A 12 14.13 -44.74 62.39
N SER A 13 14.53 -43.46 62.44
CA SER A 13 13.59 -42.36 62.67
C SER A 13 12.70 -42.10 61.45
N LEU A 14 13.20 -42.27 60.22
CA LEU A 14 12.42 -42.17 58.99
C LEU A 14 11.38 -43.29 58.83
N HIS A 15 11.63 -44.50 59.36
CA HIS A 15 10.65 -45.58 59.28
C HIS A 15 9.52 -45.41 60.31
N GLN A 16 9.83 -44.88 61.51
CA GLN A 16 8.81 -44.45 62.46
C GLN A 16 8.04 -43.24 61.94
N LEU A 17 8.71 -42.22 61.40
CA LEU A 17 8.06 -41.07 60.75
C LEU A 17 7.21 -41.49 59.55
N ARG A 18 7.65 -42.44 58.72
CA ARG A 18 6.83 -42.98 57.62
C ARG A 18 5.63 -43.76 58.13
N SER A 19 5.78 -44.58 59.16
CA SER A 19 4.64 -45.30 59.74
C SER A 19 3.60 -44.33 60.31
N TYR A 20 4.06 -43.31 61.04
CA TYR A 20 3.18 -42.25 61.54
C TYR A 20 2.60 -41.39 60.42
N PHE A 21 3.36 -41.12 59.35
CA PHE A 21 2.89 -40.36 58.19
C PHE A 21 1.87 -41.15 57.37
N TYR A 22 2.06 -42.47 57.16
CA TYR A 22 1.08 -43.32 56.49
C TYR A 22 -0.15 -43.58 57.36
N SER A 23 -0.02 -43.74 58.69
CA SER A 23 -1.19 -43.83 59.57
C SER A 23 -1.91 -42.49 59.71
N PHE A 24 -1.19 -41.37 59.63
CA PHE A 24 -1.76 -40.02 59.61
C PHE A 24 -2.38 -39.68 58.25
N LEU A 25 -1.85 -40.20 57.14
CA LEU A 25 -2.37 -40.00 55.78
C LEU A 25 -3.51 -40.97 55.46
N LEU A 26 -3.48 -42.21 55.98
CA LEU A 26 -4.62 -43.12 55.93
C LEU A 26 -5.71 -42.69 56.91
N GLY A 27 -5.32 -42.19 58.09
CA GLY A 27 -6.22 -41.54 59.05
C GLY A 27 -6.83 -40.26 58.48
N SER A 28 -6.04 -39.42 57.80
CA SER A 28 -6.55 -38.20 57.15
C SER A 28 -7.42 -38.52 55.95
N VAL A 29 -7.08 -39.51 55.13
CA VAL A 29 -7.90 -39.95 53.99
C VAL A 29 -9.19 -40.64 54.45
N LEU A 30 -9.21 -41.39 55.55
CA LEU A 30 -10.45 -41.93 56.13
C LEU A 30 -11.28 -40.85 56.85
N THR A 31 -10.67 -39.86 57.50
CA THR A 31 -11.41 -38.74 58.09
C THR A 31 -11.90 -37.75 57.03
N LEU A 32 -11.16 -37.54 55.94
CA LEU A 32 -11.61 -36.77 54.77
C LEU A 32 -12.70 -37.53 54.02
N ALA A 33 -12.59 -38.85 53.83
CA ALA A 33 -13.65 -39.65 53.24
C ALA A 33 -14.93 -39.67 54.09
N SER A 34 -14.83 -39.66 55.43
CA SER A 34 -16.01 -39.52 56.31
C SER A 34 -16.58 -38.10 56.40
N LEU A 35 -15.78 -37.06 56.10
CA LEU A 35 -16.23 -35.67 56.02
C LEU A 35 -16.83 -35.31 54.64
N PHE A 36 -16.61 -36.14 53.62
CA PHE A 36 -17.25 -36.02 52.30
C PHE A 36 -18.49 -36.93 52.11
N SER A 37 -18.89 -37.70 53.12
CA SER A 37 -20.10 -38.55 53.07
C SER A 37 -21.40 -37.86 53.50
N SER A 38 -21.41 -36.53 53.63
CA SER A 38 -22.63 -35.73 53.69
C SER A 38 -22.63 -34.60 52.66
N ALA A 39 -22.14 -34.89 51.44
CA ALA A 39 -22.48 -34.09 50.28
C ALA A 39 -23.93 -34.42 49.90
N GLY A 40 -24.82 -33.42 49.94
CA GLY A 40 -26.16 -33.57 49.40
C GLY A 40 -26.08 -34.07 47.96
N GLN A 41 -26.55 -35.28 47.71
CA GLN A 41 -26.59 -35.88 46.39
C GLN A 41 -27.56 -35.05 45.55
N LEU A 42 -27.13 -34.55 44.37
CA LEU A 42 -28.05 -33.86 43.47
C LEU A 42 -29.19 -34.82 43.08
N PRO A 43 -30.45 -34.38 43.10
CA PRO A 43 -31.57 -35.20 42.65
C PRO A 43 -31.45 -35.51 41.16
N ALA A 44 -31.87 -36.70 40.75
CA ALA A 44 -31.87 -37.07 39.33
C ALA A 44 -32.84 -36.16 38.55
N PRO A 45 -32.59 -35.87 37.26
CA PRO A 45 -33.45 -35.00 36.46
C PRO A 45 -34.90 -35.48 36.41
N SER A 46 -35.13 -36.80 36.43
CA SER A 46 -36.48 -37.40 36.55
C SER A 46 -37.17 -37.08 37.88
N ASP A 47 -36.41 -36.96 38.97
CA ASP A 47 -36.94 -36.66 40.30
C ASP A 47 -37.28 -35.17 40.45
N ILE A 48 -36.49 -34.31 39.80
CA ILE A 48 -36.76 -32.86 39.69
C ILE A 48 -38.04 -32.62 38.88
N GLU A 49 -38.21 -33.31 37.75
CA GLU A 49 -39.40 -33.24 36.91
C GLU A 49 -40.67 -33.73 37.65
N ASN A 50 -40.54 -34.83 38.40
CA ASN A 50 -41.60 -35.32 39.29
C ASN A 50 -41.93 -34.33 40.42
N LYS A 51 -40.95 -33.57 40.93
CA LYS A 51 -41.18 -32.56 41.97
C LYS A 51 -41.85 -31.30 41.42
N ILE A 52 -41.50 -30.88 40.20
CA ILE A 52 -42.16 -29.79 39.47
C ILE A 52 -43.63 -30.13 39.22
N THR A 53 -43.94 -31.36 38.80
CA THR A 53 -45.33 -31.81 38.57
C THR A 53 -46.14 -31.95 39.87
N GLN A 54 -45.50 -32.30 41.00
CA GLN A 54 -46.14 -32.27 42.31
C GLN A 54 -46.45 -30.83 42.78
N LEU A 55 -45.49 -29.91 42.65
CA LEU A 55 -45.64 -28.51 43.09
C LEU A 55 -46.61 -27.70 42.22
N SER A 56 -46.75 -28.05 40.94
CA SER A 56 -47.80 -27.46 40.07
C SER A 56 -49.20 -27.96 40.39
N SER A 57 -49.33 -29.04 41.17
CA SER A 57 -50.61 -29.63 41.59
C SER A 57 -51.08 -29.25 43.01
N SER A 58 -50.26 -28.55 43.81
CA SER A 58 -50.60 -28.09 45.17
C SER A 58 -51.30 -26.72 45.21
N VAL A 59 -52.22 -26.49 46.16
CA VAL A 59 -52.91 -25.21 46.37
C VAL A 59 -52.57 -24.63 47.75
N PRO A 60 -52.05 -23.39 47.86
CA PRO A 60 -51.71 -22.46 46.77
C PRO A 60 -50.45 -22.87 45.98
N VAL A 61 -50.38 -22.46 44.71
CA VAL A 61 -49.25 -22.76 43.81
C VAL A 61 -48.12 -21.77 44.08
N ASP A 62 -46.97 -22.27 44.58
CA ASP A 62 -45.76 -21.47 44.77
C ASP A 62 -44.94 -21.37 43.48
N GLN A 63 -45.37 -20.48 42.57
CA GLN A 63 -44.67 -20.16 41.32
C GLN A 63 -43.15 -19.89 41.46
N PRO A 64 -42.65 -19.12 42.45
CA PRO A 64 -41.20 -18.86 42.56
C PRO A 64 -40.37 -20.10 42.92
N LEU A 65 -41.00 -21.13 43.52
CA LEU A 65 -40.33 -22.39 43.82
C LEU A 65 -40.22 -23.26 42.57
N ILE A 66 -41.27 -23.27 41.76
CA ILE A 66 -41.31 -23.97 40.46
C ILE A 66 -40.23 -23.42 39.53
N ASP A 67 -40.07 -22.10 39.44
CA ASP A 67 -39.04 -21.46 38.62
C ASP A 67 -37.62 -21.89 39.05
N LYS A 68 -37.35 -21.97 40.36
CA LYS A 68 -36.06 -22.46 40.88
C LYS A 68 -35.79 -23.92 40.50
N TYR A 69 -36.79 -24.79 40.54
CA TYR A 69 -36.66 -26.18 40.10
C TYR A 69 -36.49 -26.32 38.58
N GLN A 70 -37.13 -25.45 37.78
CA GLN A 70 -36.92 -25.41 36.33
C GLN A 70 -35.49 -25.01 35.96
N VAL A 71 -34.92 -24.01 36.64
CA VAL A 71 -33.51 -23.62 36.46
C VAL A 71 -32.57 -24.77 36.85
N LEU A 72 -32.86 -25.48 37.94
CA LEU A 72 -32.08 -26.65 38.35
C LEU A 72 -32.12 -27.74 37.27
N LEU A 73 -33.29 -28.01 36.70
CA LEU A 73 -33.47 -29.00 35.64
C LEU A 73 -32.66 -28.64 34.38
N ASP A 74 -32.72 -27.38 33.94
CA ASP A 74 -31.94 -26.90 32.78
C ASP A 74 -30.43 -27.08 32.98
N ILE A 75 -29.91 -26.70 34.16
CA ILE A 75 -28.49 -26.91 34.49
C ILE A 75 -28.13 -28.41 34.46
N THR A 76 -28.96 -29.27 35.04
CA THR A 76 -28.68 -30.73 35.03
C THR A 76 -28.73 -31.35 33.64
N ASN A 77 -29.59 -30.86 32.75
CA ASN A 77 -29.67 -31.33 31.36
C ASN A 77 -28.42 -30.94 30.55
N GLN A 78 -27.79 -29.81 30.85
CA GLN A 78 -26.55 -29.37 30.19
C GLN A 78 -25.34 -30.26 30.53
N PHE A 79 -25.41 -31.06 31.61
CA PHE A 79 -24.29 -31.94 31.98
C PHE A 79 -24.02 -33.02 30.93
N SER A 80 -25.06 -33.59 30.31
CA SER A 80 -24.87 -34.60 29.27
C SER A 80 -24.24 -34.00 28.01
N THR A 81 -24.67 -32.81 27.59
CA THR A 81 -24.15 -32.15 26.39
C THR A 81 -22.69 -31.75 26.56
N LEU A 82 -22.32 -31.18 27.72
CA LEU A 82 -20.93 -30.84 28.03
C LEU A 82 -20.03 -32.08 28.07
N ASN A 83 -20.54 -33.19 28.61
CA ASN A 83 -19.78 -34.44 28.67
C ASN A 83 -19.65 -35.08 27.28
N GLU A 84 -20.67 -35.02 26.42
CA GLU A 84 -20.59 -35.46 25.02
C GLU A 84 -19.53 -34.66 24.24
N GLU A 85 -19.51 -33.33 24.35
CA GLU A 85 -18.50 -32.50 23.70
C GLU A 85 -17.09 -32.83 24.20
N LYS A 86 -16.93 -33.01 25.52
CA LYS A 86 -15.67 -33.45 26.13
C LYS A 86 -15.21 -34.79 25.56
N THR A 87 -16.12 -35.76 25.41
CA THR A 87 -15.78 -37.06 24.82
C THR A 87 -15.32 -36.94 23.36
N LYS A 88 -15.88 -36.02 22.56
CA LYS A 88 -15.41 -35.80 21.17
C LYS A 88 -13.95 -35.33 21.11
N TYR A 89 -13.55 -34.44 22.02
CA TYR A 89 -12.15 -33.99 22.11
C TYR A 89 -11.23 -35.11 22.59
N GLN A 90 -11.66 -35.90 23.59
CA GLN A 90 -10.93 -37.07 24.06
C GLN A 90 -10.77 -38.15 22.96
N ASP A 91 -11.82 -38.39 22.17
CA ASP A 91 -11.78 -39.28 21.01
C ASP A 91 -10.79 -38.80 19.95
N THR A 92 -10.68 -37.48 19.76
CA THR A 92 -9.70 -36.90 18.83
C THR A 92 -8.27 -37.17 19.29
N ILE A 93 -7.99 -36.97 20.58
CA ILE A 93 -6.67 -37.26 21.18
C ILE A 93 -6.31 -38.74 21.05
N THR A 94 -7.26 -39.64 21.35
CA THR A 94 -7.01 -41.09 21.30
C THR A 94 -6.81 -41.61 19.88
N ARG A 95 -7.53 -41.07 18.88
CA ARG A 95 -7.44 -41.49 17.47
C ARG A 95 -6.37 -40.74 16.66
N TYR A 96 -5.78 -39.68 17.21
CA TYR A 96 -4.75 -38.87 16.56
C TYR A 96 -3.66 -39.66 15.81
N PRO A 97 -2.96 -40.66 16.41
CA PRO A 97 -1.87 -41.34 15.72
C PRO A 97 -2.34 -42.07 14.45
N LEU A 98 -3.50 -42.70 14.49
CA LEU A 98 -4.08 -43.42 13.36
C LEU A 98 -4.55 -42.46 12.25
N LEU A 99 -5.18 -41.35 12.63
CA LEU A 99 -5.61 -40.33 11.67
C LEU A 99 -4.40 -39.67 10.98
N LYS A 100 -3.34 -39.39 11.73
CA LYS A 100 -2.09 -38.84 11.21
C LYS A 100 -1.44 -39.77 10.20
N GLU A 101 -1.30 -41.05 10.52
CA GLU A 101 -0.70 -42.05 9.63
C GLU A 101 -1.50 -42.18 8.33
N LYS A 102 -2.84 -42.31 8.43
CA LYS A 102 -3.73 -42.37 7.28
C LYS A 102 -3.63 -41.13 6.39
N LEU A 103 -3.54 -39.94 6.99
CA LEU A 103 -3.36 -38.69 6.24
C LEU A 103 -2.02 -38.66 5.52
N LEU A 104 -0.92 -39.05 6.18
CA LEU A 104 0.40 -39.12 5.56
C LEU A 104 0.44 -40.12 4.39
N GLU A 105 -0.14 -41.30 4.55
CA GLU A 105 -0.28 -42.30 3.47
C GLU A 105 -1.06 -41.70 2.30
N SER A 106 -2.20 -41.06 2.57
CA SER A 106 -3.02 -40.43 1.54
C SER A 106 -2.36 -39.23 0.83
N ILE A 107 -1.36 -38.58 1.44
CA ILE A 107 -0.55 -37.52 0.83
C ILE A 107 0.48 -38.11 -0.14
N VAL A 108 1.06 -39.25 0.19
CA VAL A 108 2.02 -39.97 -0.69
C VAL A 108 1.30 -40.57 -1.88
N ASP A 109 0.14 -41.20 -1.65
CA ASP A 109 -0.59 -41.96 -2.67
C ASP A 109 -1.53 -41.10 -3.54
N VAL A 110 -1.47 -39.76 -3.46
CA VAL A 110 -2.37 -38.86 -4.22
C VAL A 110 -2.37 -39.18 -5.72
N GLU A 111 -1.21 -39.50 -6.30
CA GLU A 111 -1.06 -39.78 -7.73
C GLU A 111 -1.79 -41.05 -8.20
N THR A 112 -2.13 -41.97 -7.30
CA THR A 112 -2.84 -43.21 -7.63
C THR A 112 -4.35 -43.04 -7.77
N LEU A 113 -4.90 -41.90 -7.33
CA LEU A 113 -6.34 -41.62 -7.36
C LEU A 113 -6.87 -41.65 -8.80
N LYS A 114 -8.04 -42.29 -9.00
CA LYS A 114 -8.71 -42.41 -10.30
C LYS A 114 -8.94 -41.07 -11.00
N VAL A 115 -9.15 -40.00 -10.24
CA VAL A 115 -9.36 -38.64 -10.74
C VAL A 115 -8.14 -38.11 -11.51
N PHE A 116 -6.94 -38.64 -11.27
CA PHE A 116 -5.71 -38.25 -11.98
C PHE A 116 -5.31 -39.25 -13.09
N GLN A 117 -6.05 -40.33 -13.28
CA GLN A 117 -5.79 -41.31 -14.36
C GLN A 117 -6.52 -40.90 -15.66
N VAL A 118 -6.10 -39.78 -16.24
CA VAL A 118 -6.81 -39.09 -17.34
C VAL A 118 -5.91 -38.94 -18.58
N GLY A 119 -6.48 -38.74 -19.78
CA GLY A 119 -5.73 -38.45 -21.02
C GLY A 119 -5.27 -39.68 -21.81
N LYS A 120 -5.96 -40.82 -21.63
CA LYS A 120 -5.68 -42.07 -22.36
C LYS A 120 -6.53 -42.23 -23.62
N SER A 121 -7.68 -41.56 -23.72
CA SER A 121 -8.53 -41.57 -24.91
C SER A 121 -8.06 -40.55 -25.94
N SER A 122 -8.30 -40.82 -27.22
CA SER A 122 -8.10 -39.88 -28.32
C SER A 122 -9.44 -39.31 -28.85
N ASP A 123 -10.57 -39.72 -28.27
CA ASP A 123 -11.87 -39.20 -28.66
C ASP A 123 -12.20 -37.87 -27.94
N TYR A 124 -12.83 -36.96 -28.66
CA TYR A 124 -13.15 -35.62 -28.17
C TYR A 124 -14.13 -35.66 -27.01
N ASN A 125 -15.15 -36.51 -27.11
CA ASN A 125 -16.20 -36.62 -26.10
C ASN A 125 -15.65 -37.17 -24.78
N ASP A 126 -14.80 -38.20 -24.87
CA ASP A 126 -14.13 -38.77 -23.70
C ASP A 126 -13.21 -37.73 -23.03
N LEU A 127 -12.37 -37.04 -23.81
CA LEU A 127 -11.47 -36.00 -23.30
C LEU A 127 -12.24 -34.83 -22.66
N SER A 128 -13.36 -34.41 -23.24
CA SER A 128 -14.22 -33.35 -22.71
C SER A 128 -14.90 -33.74 -21.40
N GLN A 129 -15.37 -34.99 -21.30
CA GLN A 129 -15.96 -35.54 -20.07
C GLN A 129 -14.91 -35.68 -18.96
N GLU A 130 -13.74 -36.18 -19.31
CA GLU A 130 -12.57 -36.28 -18.44
C GLU A 130 -12.13 -34.90 -17.89
N MET A 131 -12.07 -33.89 -18.76
CA MET A 131 -11.75 -32.51 -18.38
C MET A 131 -12.79 -31.91 -17.43
N SER A 132 -14.07 -32.11 -17.74
CA SER A 132 -15.18 -31.60 -16.92
C SER A 132 -15.19 -32.23 -15.51
N ALA A 133 -14.93 -33.54 -15.42
CA ALA A 133 -14.84 -34.25 -14.14
C ALA A 133 -13.64 -33.76 -13.29
N LEU A 134 -12.50 -33.49 -13.93
CA LEU A 134 -11.33 -32.94 -13.27
C LEU A 134 -11.56 -31.50 -12.80
N GLN A 135 -12.18 -30.65 -13.62
CA GLN A 135 -12.55 -29.27 -13.26
C GLN A 135 -13.49 -29.24 -12.06
N ALA A 136 -14.51 -30.11 -12.02
CA ALA A 136 -15.41 -30.22 -10.89
C ALA A 136 -14.68 -30.61 -9.59
N SER A 137 -13.74 -31.56 -9.69
CA SER A 137 -12.92 -31.99 -8.56
C SER A 137 -12.00 -30.87 -8.06
N VAL A 138 -11.38 -30.11 -8.97
CA VAL A 138 -10.54 -28.95 -8.63
C VAL A 138 -11.34 -27.86 -7.95
N ALA A 139 -12.54 -27.54 -8.44
CA ALA A 139 -13.44 -26.57 -7.80
C ALA A 139 -13.79 -26.99 -6.36
N GLN A 140 -14.07 -28.28 -6.15
CA GLN A 140 -14.33 -28.82 -4.81
C GLN A 140 -13.09 -28.68 -3.89
N TRP A 141 -11.89 -28.98 -4.39
CA TRP A 141 -10.66 -28.85 -3.62
C TRP A 141 -10.31 -27.39 -3.32
N GLN A 142 -10.60 -26.46 -4.25
CA GLN A 142 -10.42 -25.02 -4.03
C GLN A 142 -11.36 -24.51 -2.92
N ALA A 143 -12.63 -24.92 -2.93
CA ALA A 143 -13.58 -24.58 -1.87
C ALA A 143 -13.15 -25.17 -0.50
N ALA A 144 -12.65 -26.41 -0.49
CA ALA A 144 -12.10 -27.05 0.71
C ALA A 144 -10.83 -26.34 1.24
N ASN A 145 -10.00 -25.79 0.35
CA ASN A 145 -8.82 -25.01 0.72
C ASN A 145 -9.22 -23.67 1.35
N GLN A 146 -10.23 -22.97 0.81
CA GLN A 146 -10.71 -21.71 1.37
C GLN A 146 -11.32 -21.89 2.77
N THR A 147 -12.23 -22.85 2.92
CA THR A 147 -12.81 -23.20 4.23
C THR A 147 -11.73 -23.65 5.22
N GLY A 148 -10.72 -24.37 4.74
CA GLY A 148 -9.53 -24.76 5.51
C GLY A 148 -8.73 -23.59 6.08
N LYS A 149 -8.56 -22.50 5.31
CA LYS A 149 -7.90 -21.28 5.78
C LYS A 149 -8.67 -20.62 6.92
N GLU A 150 -9.98 -20.49 6.81
CA GLU A 150 -10.83 -19.95 7.89
C GLU A 150 -10.76 -20.80 9.17
N LEU A 151 -10.72 -22.13 9.04
CA LEU A 151 -10.53 -23.04 10.18
C LEU A 151 -9.13 -22.86 10.81
N THR A 152 -8.10 -22.63 10.00
CA THR A 152 -6.74 -22.39 10.51
C THR A 152 -6.68 -21.10 11.32
N GLU A 153 -7.35 -20.04 10.88
CA GLU A 153 -7.47 -18.78 11.64
C GLU A 153 -8.22 -18.98 12.96
N LYS A 154 -9.32 -19.75 12.96
CA LYS A 154 -10.06 -20.11 14.18
C LYS A 154 -9.22 -20.91 15.17
N LEU A 155 -8.43 -21.88 14.69
CA LEU A 155 -7.53 -22.65 15.55
C LEU A 155 -6.41 -21.78 16.13
N PHE A 156 -5.93 -20.81 15.36
CA PHE A 156 -4.93 -19.86 15.82
C PHE A 156 -5.49 -18.92 16.90
N SER A 157 -6.72 -18.43 16.75
CA SER A 157 -7.37 -17.62 17.80
C SER A 157 -7.72 -18.43 19.04
N GLU A 158 -8.13 -19.71 18.88
CA GLU A 158 -8.34 -20.65 19.99
C GLU A 158 -7.10 -20.76 20.89
N LYS A 159 -5.88 -20.72 20.31
CA LYS A 159 -4.61 -20.77 21.08
C LYS A 159 -4.45 -19.65 22.08
N THR A 160 -4.98 -18.46 21.80
CA THR A 160 -4.90 -17.31 22.71
C THR A 160 -6.13 -17.15 23.60
N ASP A 161 -7.29 -17.63 23.15
CA ASP A 161 -8.57 -17.40 23.81
C ASP A 161 -8.90 -18.49 24.83
N LEU A 162 -8.55 -19.75 24.56
CA LEU A 162 -8.79 -20.87 25.48
C LEU A 162 -8.13 -20.67 26.85
N PRO A 163 -6.84 -20.27 26.95
CA PRO A 163 -6.21 -20.03 28.26
C PRO A 163 -6.88 -18.91 29.06
N LYS A 164 -7.39 -17.87 28.38
CA LYS A 164 -8.11 -16.77 29.04
C LYS A 164 -9.46 -17.24 29.59
N LYS A 165 -10.23 -17.96 28.77
CA LYS A 165 -11.50 -18.54 29.21
C LYS A 165 -11.33 -19.51 30.37
N LEU A 166 -10.24 -20.30 30.36
CA LEU A 166 -9.92 -21.20 31.46
C LEU A 166 -9.61 -20.43 32.75
N ALA A 167 -8.86 -19.33 32.67
CA ALA A 167 -8.59 -18.46 33.81
C ALA A 167 -9.87 -17.78 34.36
N ASP A 168 -10.77 -17.34 33.47
CA ASP A 168 -12.06 -16.75 33.86
C ASP A 168 -12.95 -17.76 34.58
N ILE A 169 -13.04 -19.01 34.09
CA ILE A 169 -13.79 -20.09 34.78
C ILE A 169 -13.13 -20.45 36.11
N ASP A 170 -11.81 -20.51 36.19
CA ASP A 170 -11.10 -20.78 37.45
C ASP A 170 -11.41 -19.69 38.50
N GLN A 171 -11.47 -18.41 38.09
CA GLN A 171 -11.89 -17.32 38.97
C GLN A 171 -13.36 -17.44 39.42
N GLN A 172 -14.27 -17.79 38.52
CA GLN A 172 -15.68 -18.01 38.86
C GLN A 172 -15.86 -19.20 39.82
N LEU A 173 -15.07 -20.25 39.64
CA LEU A 173 -15.08 -21.44 40.48
C LEU A 173 -14.54 -21.11 41.88
N GLU A 174 -13.47 -20.32 42.00
CA GLU A 174 -12.99 -19.80 43.29
C GLU A 174 -14.08 -18.99 44.00
N GLN A 175 -14.72 -18.04 43.30
CA GLN A 175 -15.82 -17.24 43.86
C GLN A 175 -17.02 -18.10 44.31
N ALA A 176 -17.39 -19.11 43.53
CA ALA A 176 -18.48 -20.03 43.85
C ALA A 176 -18.15 -20.95 45.04
N THR A 177 -16.88 -21.34 45.22
CA THR A 177 -16.45 -22.15 46.37
C THR A 177 -16.34 -21.35 47.67
N LEU A 178 -16.16 -20.03 47.61
CA LEU A 178 -16.09 -19.13 48.76
C LEU A 178 -17.47 -18.78 49.34
N GLN A 179 -18.57 -19.04 48.62
CA GLN A 179 -19.92 -18.90 49.15
C GLN A 179 -20.24 -20.06 50.11
N SER A 180 -20.34 -19.76 51.41
CA SER A 180 -20.62 -20.74 52.47
C SER A 180 -22.09 -21.17 52.49
N VAL A 181 -22.30 -22.48 52.70
CA VAL A 181 -23.60 -23.19 52.60
C VAL A 181 -24.44 -23.05 53.89
N GLU A 182 -23.94 -22.37 54.91
CA GLU A 182 -24.38 -22.56 56.30
C GLU A 182 -25.79 -22.05 56.68
N ALA A 183 -26.58 -21.49 55.74
CA ALA A 183 -27.99 -21.13 55.99
C ALA A 183 -28.88 -21.04 54.73
N LEU A 184 -28.65 -21.85 53.70
CA LEU A 184 -29.45 -21.82 52.46
C LEU A 184 -30.62 -22.82 52.50
N SER A 185 -31.73 -22.48 51.84
CA SER A 185 -32.85 -23.42 51.60
C SER A 185 -32.36 -24.65 50.82
N GLU A 186 -32.99 -25.82 50.99
CA GLU A 186 -32.57 -27.08 50.36
C GLU A 186 -32.38 -26.94 48.83
N ILE A 187 -33.30 -26.26 48.15
CA ILE A 187 -33.22 -25.96 46.71
C ILE A 187 -32.08 -25.01 46.37
N GLU A 188 -31.80 -24.03 47.22
CA GLU A 188 -30.71 -23.07 47.02
C GLU A 188 -29.35 -23.77 47.17
N SER A 189 -29.26 -24.75 48.07
CA SER A 189 -28.09 -25.63 48.17
C SER A 189 -27.91 -26.48 46.91
N TRP A 190 -29.00 -27.03 46.34
CA TRP A 190 -28.93 -27.80 45.09
C TRP A 190 -28.57 -26.94 43.88
N LEU A 191 -29.10 -25.72 43.78
CA LEU A 191 -28.75 -24.78 42.71
C LEU A 191 -27.28 -24.34 42.78
N LEU A 192 -26.76 -24.12 43.99
CA LEU A 192 -25.35 -23.79 44.18
C LEU A 192 -24.45 -24.98 43.79
N LEU A 193 -24.80 -26.20 44.24
CA LEU A 193 -24.06 -27.41 43.86
C LEU A 193 -24.14 -27.70 42.35
N ALA A 194 -25.30 -27.49 41.72
CA ALA A 194 -25.49 -27.67 40.29
C ALA A 194 -24.66 -26.67 39.47
N SER A 195 -24.64 -25.40 39.89
CA SER A 195 -23.84 -24.36 39.21
C SER A 195 -22.34 -24.60 39.38
N GLN A 196 -21.88 -25.02 40.56
CA GLN A 196 -20.49 -25.45 40.76
C GLN A 196 -20.14 -26.66 39.88
N GLN A 197 -21.00 -27.68 39.83
CA GLN A 197 -20.77 -28.85 38.99
C GLN A 197 -20.74 -28.49 37.50
N LYS A 198 -21.61 -27.58 37.04
CA LYS A 198 -21.57 -27.04 35.68
C LYS A 198 -20.21 -26.41 35.37
N LEU A 199 -19.75 -25.48 36.21
CA LEU A 199 -18.46 -24.81 36.03
C LEU A 199 -17.29 -25.81 36.03
N THR A 200 -17.35 -26.85 36.86
CA THR A 200 -16.31 -27.90 36.86
C THR A 200 -16.30 -28.70 35.55
N LEU A 201 -17.47 -28.99 34.97
CA LEU A 201 -17.56 -29.70 33.69
C LEU A 201 -17.12 -28.81 32.53
N GLU A 202 -17.50 -27.53 32.51
CA GLU A 202 -17.02 -26.55 31.54
C GLU A 202 -15.51 -26.37 31.60
N ARG A 203 -14.94 -26.28 32.81
CA ARG A 203 -13.48 -26.26 32.99
C ARG A 203 -12.82 -27.50 32.39
N GLN A 204 -13.34 -28.69 32.69
CA GLN A 204 -12.81 -29.94 32.16
C GLN A 204 -12.92 -30.01 30.63
N LEU A 205 -14.02 -29.51 30.07
CA LEU A 205 -14.20 -29.40 28.62
C LEU A 205 -13.12 -28.49 28.00
N LEU A 206 -12.96 -27.27 28.52
CA LEU A 206 -11.95 -26.32 28.02
C LEU A 206 -10.52 -26.84 28.16
N ASP A 207 -10.20 -27.53 29.27
CA ASP A 207 -8.91 -28.17 29.46
C ASP A 207 -8.67 -29.28 28.43
N THR A 208 -9.65 -30.16 28.19
CA THR A 208 -9.54 -31.17 27.13
C THR A 208 -9.47 -30.56 25.73
N GLN A 209 -10.16 -29.45 25.48
CA GLN A 209 -10.08 -28.73 24.21
C GLN A 209 -8.68 -28.15 24.00
N LEU A 210 -8.09 -27.54 25.04
CA LEU A 210 -6.73 -27.02 25.02
C LEU A 210 -5.69 -28.13 24.81
N GLN A 211 -5.85 -29.27 25.50
CA GLN A 211 -4.98 -30.43 25.31
C GLN A 211 -5.04 -30.95 23.87
N SER A 212 -6.23 -31.01 23.26
CA SER A 212 -6.43 -31.48 21.88
C SER A 212 -6.01 -30.48 20.80
N LEU A 213 -5.66 -29.24 21.18
CA LEU A 213 -5.50 -28.13 20.23
C LEU A 213 -4.33 -28.39 19.28
N ASP A 214 -3.21 -28.87 19.80
CA ASP A 214 -2.02 -29.15 18.99
C ASP A 214 -2.27 -30.33 18.04
N GLU A 215 -2.95 -31.39 18.48
CA GLU A 215 -3.34 -32.51 17.63
C GLU A 215 -4.29 -32.07 16.50
N ARG A 216 -5.33 -31.29 16.82
CA ARG A 216 -6.27 -30.75 15.82
C ARG A 216 -5.55 -29.86 14.81
N THR A 217 -4.65 -29.00 15.29
CA THR A 217 -3.86 -28.11 14.43
C THR A 217 -2.98 -28.90 13.46
N GLU A 218 -2.30 -29.95 13.94
CA GLU A 218 -1.48 -30.81 13.09
C GLU A 218 -2.32 -31.63 12.10
N LEU A 219 -3.46 -32.18 12.51
CA LEU A 219 -4.35 -32.90 11.61
C LEU A 219 -4.86 -31.98 10.48
N HIS A 220 -5.34 -30.79 10.82
CA HIS A 220 -5.78 -29.83 9.82
C HIS A 220 -4.63 -29.35 8.92
N ARG A 221 -3.42 -29.17 9.46
CA ARG A 221 -2.24 -28.87 8.66
C ARG A 221 -1.98 -29.96 7.61
N LEU A 222 -2.10 -31.24 7.99
CA LEU A 222 -1.95 -32.36 7.06
C LEU A 222 -3.07 -32.42 6.02
N GLU A 223 -4.32 -32.17 6.42
CA GLU A 223 -5.45 -32.06 5.48
C GLU A 223 -5.23 -30.96 4.43
N GLN A 224 -4.74 -29.79 4.86
CA GLN A 224 -4.38 -28.70 3.95
C GLN A 224 -3.23 -29.07 3.02
N GLN A 225 -2.21 -29.78 3.52
CA GLN A 225 -1.12 -30.30 2.70
C GLN A 225 -1.62 -31.27 1.63
N LEU A 226 -2.55 -32.16 1.98
CA LEU A 226 -3.19 -33.08 1.04
C LEU A 226 -3.98 -32.35 -0.05
N ILE A 227 -4.80 -31.35 0.33
CA ILE A 227 -5.55 -30.55 -0.63
C ILE A 227 -4.61 -29.78 -1.57
N THR A 228 -3.56 -29.17 -1.00
CA THR A 228 -2.54 -28.45 -1.77
C THR A 228 -1.84 -29.39 -2.75
N ARG A 229 -1.47 -30.61 -2.31
CA ARG A 229 -0.85 -31.62 -3.19
C ARG A 229 -1.76 -32.04 -4.33
N LYS A 230 -3.07 -32.24 -4.07
CA LYS A 230 -4.07 -32.53 -5.11
C LYS A 230 -4.15 -31.41 -6.15
N LEU A 231 -4.18 -30.16 -5.71
CA LEU A 231 -4.22 -28.99 -6.61
C LEU A 231 -2.93 -28.86 -7.44
N GLN A 232 -1.76 -29.12 -6.85
CA GLN A 232 -0.47 -29.11 -7.54
C GLN A 232 -0.40 -30.15 -8.66
N ILE A 233 -0.94 -31.35 -8.45
CA ILE A 233 -0.98 -32.42 -9.48
C ILE A 233 -2.04 -32.12 -10.54
N ALA A 234 -3.19 -31.58 -10.14
CA ALA A 234 -4.29 -31.29 -11.07
C ALA A 234 -3.94 -30.21 -12.11
N ALA A 235 -3.21 -29.16 -11.70
CA ALA A 235 -2.89 -28.02 -12.54
C ALA A 235 -2.17 -28.37 -13.87
N PRO A 236 -1.04 -29.10 -13.89
CA PRO A 236 -0.38 -29.49 -15.14
C PRO A 236 -1.24 -30.44 -15.97
N LEU A 237 -2.00 -31.33 -15.32
CA LEU A 237 -2.82 -32.33 -15.99
C LEU A 237 -4.02 -31.70 -16.73
N MET A 238 -4.64 -30.67 -16.13
CA MET A 238 -5.64 -29.84 -16.82
C MET A 238 -5.07 -29.14 -18.05
N ILE A 239 -3.84 -28.61 -17.97
CA ILE A 239 -3.20 -27.94 -19.11
C ILE A 239 -2.95 -28.95 -20.23
N THR A 240 -2.49 -30.17 -19.92
CA THR A 240 -2.26 -31.21 -20.93
C THR A 240 -3.55 -31.67 -21.59
N LEU A 241 -4.62 -31.89 -20.83
CA LEU A 241 -5.92 -32.29 -21.38
C LEU A 241 -6.53 -31.20 -22.25
N GLN A 242 -6.48 -29.95 -21.78
CA GLN A 242 -6.95 -28.81 -22.56
C GLN A 242 -6.16 -28.69 -23.87
N ASN A 243 -4.83 -28.91 -23.85
CA ASN A 243 -4.01 -28.89 -25.06
C ASN A 243 -4.38 -29.99 -26.05
N GLN A 244 -4.64 -31.22 -25.57
CA GLN A 244 -5.09 -32.33 -26.42
C GLN A 244 -6.46 -32.03 -27.05
N LEU A 245 -7.40 -31.53 -26.24
CA LEU A 245 -8.74 -31.15 -26.71
C LEU A 245 -8.67 -30.05 -27.76
N THR A 246 -7.88 -28.99 -27.51
CA THR A 246 -7.64 -27.93 -28.49
C THR A 246 -6.98 -28.45 -29.76
N GLN A 247 -5.98 -29.33 -29.68
CA GLN A 247 -5.35 -29.90 -30.88
C GLN A 247 -6.36 -30.67 -31.76
N GLN A 248 -7.26 -31.41 -31.13
CA GLN A 248 -8.31 -32.15 -31.83
C GLN A 248 -9.33 -31.20 -32.48
N GLU A 249 -9.76 -30.15 -31.78
CA GLU A 249 -10.62 -29.11 -32.35
C GLU A 249 -9.95 -28.42 -33.54
N GLN A 250 -8.70 -27.99 -33.39
CA GLN A 250 -7.94 -27.34 -34.45
C GLN A 250 -7.76 -28.24 -35.68
N ALA A 251 -7.55 -29.55 -35.48
CA ALA A 251 -7.46 -30.49 -36.59
C ALA A 251 -8.76 -30.52 -37.41
N SER A 252 -9.92 -30.49 -36.74
CA SER A 252 -11.22 -30.45 -37.43
C SER A 252 -11.43 -29.16 -38.23
N VAL A 253 -11.01 -28.01 -37.69
CA VAL A 253 -11.08 -26.70 -38.36
C VAL A 253 -10.13 -26.65 -39.55
N ARG A 254 -8.92 -27.22 -39.44
CA ARG A 254 -7.95 -27.30 -40.55
C ARG A 254 -8.45 -28.16 -41.72
N LEU A 255 -9.20 -29.23 -41.45
CA LEU A 255 -9.84 -30.01 -42.52
C LEU A 255 -10.85 -29.16 -43.30
N LEU A 256 -11.62 -28.30 -42.61
CA LEU A 256 -12.57 -27.39 -43.24
C LEU A 256 -11.87 -26.30 -44.07
N ILE A 257 -10.77 -25.74 -43.57
CA ILE A 257 -9.90 -24.81 -44.33
C ILE A 257 -9.36 -25.48 -45.59
N ASN A 258 -8.86 -26.72 -45.49
CA ASN A 258 -8.34 -27.47 -46.64
C ASN A 258 -9.44 -27.77 -47.66
N LYS A 259 -10.64 -28.16 -47.21
CA LYS A 259 -11.80 -28.38 -48.09
C LYS A 259 -12.16 -27.10 -48.85
N ALA A 260 -12.17 -25.95 -48.18
CA ALA A 260 -12.42 -24.66 -48.82
C ALA A 260 -11.35 -24.31 -49.87
N ARG A 261 -10.07 -24.56 -49.56
CA ARG A 261 -8.94 -24.29 -50.47
C ARG A 261 -9.01 -25.16 -51.73
N ILE A 262 -9.27 -26.45 -51.59
CA ILE A 262 -9.40 -27.39 -52.71
C ILE A 262 -10.54 -26.94 -53.64
N LEU A 263 -11.73 -26.70 -53.09
CA LEU A 263 -12.89 -26.25 -53.86
C LEU A 263 -12.66 -24.89 -54.55
N SER A 264 -11.95 -23.97 -53.88
CA SER A 264 -11.59 -22.68 -54.49
C SER A 264 -10.60 -22.82 -55.65
N SER A 265 -9.70 -23.81 -55.59
CA SER A 265 -8.68 -24.05 -56.63
C SER A 265 -9.18 -24.86 -57.82
N GLU A 266 -10.16 -25.74 -57.62
CA GLU A 266 -10.78 -26.53 -58.70
C GLU A 266 -11.68 -25.68 -59.61
N THR A 267 -12.17 -24.55 -59.08
CA THR A 267 -13.06 -23.63 -59.79
C THR A 267 -12.24 -22.67 -60.67
N THR A 268 -11.74 -23.15 -61.82
CA THR A 268 -11.01 -22.32 -62.80
C THR A 268 -11.85 -22.07 -64.06
N ASN A 269 -12.20 -20.80 -64.33
CA ASN A 269 -12.62 -20.22 -65.62
C ASN A 269 -13.99 -20.59 -66.24
N SER A 270 -15.08 -20.78 -65.48
CA SER A 270 -16.42 -20.99 -66.08
C SER A 270 -17.41 -19.83 -65.93
N ASP A 271 -17.48 -19.14 -64.77
CA ASP A 271 -18.46 -18.07 -64.51
C ASP A 271 -17.96 -16.95 -63.55
N PRO A 272 -18.26 -15.65 -63.81
CA PRO A 272 -17.81 -14.52 -62.98
C PRO A 272 -18.42 -14.48 -61.57
N ILE A 273 -19.56 -15.16 -61.36
CA ILE A 273 -20.22 -15.28 -60.05
C ILE A 273 -19.48 -16.31 -59.18
N GLN A 274 -19.04 -17.42 -59.78
CA GLN A 274 -18.29 -18.48 -59.10
C GLN A 274 -16.89 -18.03 -58.72
N GLU A 275 -16.25 -17.17 -59.55
CA GLU A 275 -14.96 -16.55 -59.25
C GLU A 275 -15.03 -15.68 -57.98
N LYS A 276 -16.04 -14.80 -57.87
CA LYS A 276 -16.26 -13.98 -56.66
C LYS A 276 -16.51 -14.83 -55.42
N LEU A 277 -17.21 -15.95 -55.56
CA LEU A 277 -17.48 -16.88 -54.45
C LEU A 277 -16.22 -17.61 -54.00
N SER A 278 -15.39 -18.03 -54.96
CA SER A 278 -14.08 -18.66 -54.71
C SER A 278 -13.12 -17.71 -53.99
N ASP A 279 -13.05 -16.44 -54.39
CA ASP A 279 -12.24 -15.42 -53.71
C ASP A 279 -12.73 -15.12 -52.29
N SER A 280 -14.04 -15.09 -52.08
CA SER A 280 -14.65 -14.96 -50.74
C SER A 280 -14.29 -16.15 -49.84
N LEU A 281 -14.36 -17.37 -50.35
CA LEU A 281 -13.96 -18.59 -49.63
C LEU A 281 -12.48 -18.56 -49.25
N ARG A 282 -11.60 -18.15 -50.17
CA ARG A 282 -10.16 -18.03 -49.91
C ARG A 282 -9.88 -17.01 -48.82
N THR A 283 -10.56 -15.86 -48.86
CA THR A 283 -10.40 -14.79 -47.86
C THR A 283 -10.86 -15.25 -46.48
N LEU A 284 -12.03 -15.89 -46.38
CA LEU A 284 -12.56 -16.45 -45.14
C LEU A 284 -11.67 -17.57 -44.57
N ALA A 285 -11.09 -18.42 -45.42
CA ALA A 285 -10.17 -19.47 -45.00
C ALA A 285 -8.86 -18.90 -44.41
N ILE A 286 -8.30 -17.85 -45.02
CA ILE A 286 -7.11 -17.14 -44.50
C ILE A 286 -7.44 -16.43 -43.18
N GLU A 287 -8.62 -15.80 -43.10
CA GLU A 287 -9.08 -15.14 -41.87
C GLU A 287 -9.24 -16.14 -40.72
N LEU A 288 -9.86 -17.29 -40.98
CA LEU A 288 -10.03 -18.36 -40.00
C LEU A 288 -8.68 -18.90 -39.50
N GLU A 289 -7.71 -19.08 -40.39
CA GLU A 289 -6.36 -19.48 -40.02
C GLU A 289 -5.68 -18.43 -39.12
N LYS A 290 -5.85 -17.14 -39.43
CA LYS A 290 -5.33 -16.04 -38.61
C LYS A 290 -5.97 -16.01 -37.22
N VAL A 291 -7.30 -16.14 -37.14
CA VAL A 291 -8.04 -16.17 -35.87
C VAL A 291 -7.54 -17.31 -34.99
N LEU A 292 -7.31 -18.50 -35.55
CA LEU A 292 -6.79 -19.65 -34.82
C LEU A 292 -5.43 -19.36 -34.17
N VAL A 293 -4.52 -18.69 -34.90
CA VAL A 293 -3.21 -18.27 -34.38
C VAL A 293 -3.34 -17.21 -33.29
N GLU A 294 -4.30 -16.29 -33.42
CA GLU A 294 -4.56 -15.26 -32.40
C GLU A 294 -5.12 -15.86 -31.11
N ILE A 295 -6.01 -16.85 -31.20
CA ILE A 295 -6.51 -17.63 -30.06
C ILE A 295 -5.35 -18.30 -29.34
N ASP A 296 -4.49 -19.02 -30.06
CA ASP A 296 -3.33 -19.70 -29.47
C ASP A 296 -2.36 -18.72 -28.78
N ARG A 297 -2.11 -17.56 -29.41
CA ARG A 297 -1.27 -16.51 -28.80
C ARG A 297 -1.89 -15.95 -27.53
N ALA A 298 -3.18 -15.63 -27.54
CA ALA A 298 -3.88 -15.13 -26.35
C ALA A 298 -3.82 -16.15 -25.21
N ARG A 299 -4.02 -17.42 -25.53
CA ARG A 299 -3.97 -18.52 -24.56
C ARG A 299 -2.58 -18.73 -23.97
N ILE A 300 -1.53 -18.78 -24.80
CA ILE A 300 -0.13 -18.94 -24.34
C ILE A 300 0.26 -17.76 -23.45
N GLU A 301 -0.10 -16.54 -23.85
CA GLU A 301 0.21 -15.34 -23.06
C GLU A 301 -0.57 -15.32 -21.74
N SER A 302 -1.85 -15.71 -21.74
CA SER A 302 -2.63 -15.86 -20.51
C SER A 302 -1.97 -16.87 -19.55
N GLN A 303 -1.56 -18.04 -20.05
CA GLN A 303 -0.86 -19.05 -19.25
C GLN A 303 0.47 -18.53 -18.68
N ARG A 304 1.22 -17.77 -19.49
CA ARG A 304 2.47 -17.14 -19.06
C ARG A 304 2.22 -16.14 -17.92
N ILE A 305 1.24 -15.24 -18.09
CA ILE A 305 0.89 -14.25 -17.07
C ILE A 305 0.41 -14.94 -15.79
N SER A 306 -0.43 -15.97 -15.88
CA SER A 306 -0.84 -16.73 -14.70
C SER A 306 0.33 -17.45 -14.00
N ALA A 307 1.34 -17.91 -14.75
CA ALA A 307 2.54 -18.52 -14.17
C ALA A 307 3.42 -17.48 -13.47
N GLU A 308 3.62 -16.31 -14.08
CA GLU A 308 4.34 -15.18 -13.48
C GLU A 308 3.63 -14.71 -12.19
N ARG A 309 2.29 -14.64 -12.21
CA ARG A 309 1.44 -14.32 -11.06
C ARG A 309 1.62 -15.30 -9.90
N ARG A 310 1.58 -16.61 -10.18
CA ARG A 310 1.83 -17.65 -9.15
C ARG A 310 3.24 -17.56 -8.57
N SER A 311 4.25 -17.36 -9.42
CA SER A 311 5.63 -17.18 -8.96
C SER A 311 5.75 -15.95 -8.04
N LEU A 312 5.07 -14.86 -8.37
CA LEU A 312 5.04 -13.66 -7.53
C LEU A 312 4.38 -13.93 -6.17
N ALA A 313 3.25 -14.64 -6.16
CA ALA A 313 2.56 -15.01 -4.93
C ALA A 313 3.44 -15.91 -4.04
N ASP A 314 4.09 -16.92 -4.61
CA ASP A 314 5.01 -17.81 -3.90
C ASP A 314 6.20 -17.02 -3.32
N ASP A 315 6.82 -16.13 -4.11
CA ASP A 315 7.91 -15.27 -3.65
C ASP A 315 7.47 -14.38 -2.48
N GLN A 316 6.27 -13.79 -2.55
CA GLN A 316 5.72 -12.98 -1.46
C GLN A 316 5.47 -13.80 -0.20
N ASP A 317 4.89 -14.99 -0.33
CA ASP A 317 4.60 -15.86 0.82
C ASP A 317 5.90 -16.30 1.51
N VAL A 318 6.93 -16.63 0.72
CA VAL A 318 8.27 -16.91 1.24
C VAL A 318 8.81 -15.70 2.00
N ILE A 319 8.71 -14.49 1.46
CA ILE A 319 9.21 -13.27 2.13
C ILE A 319 8.42 -12.97 3.41
N LYS A 320 7.09 -13.10 3.39
CA LYS A 320 6.21 -12.85 4.54
C LYS A 320 6.48 -13.84 5.67
N ALA A 321 6.58 -15.14 5.37
CA ALA A 321 6.88 -16.18 6.35
C ALA A 321 8.25 -15.97 7.01
N ASN A 322 9.18 -15.42 6.23
CA ASN A 322 10.57 -15.22 6.60
C ASN A 322 10.87 -13.75 6.93
N LEU A 323 9.89 -12.92 7.25
CA LEU A 323 10.15 -11.49 7.41
C LEU A 323 10.97 -11.18 8.68
N SER A 324 10.70 -11.91 9.77
CA SER A 324 11.30 -11.65 11.09
C SER A 324 12.81 -11.88 11.12
N TRP A 325 13.31 -13.02 10.62
CA TRP A 325 14.75 -13.30 10.53
C TRP A 325 15.44 -12.50 9.40
N LEU A 326 14.75 -12.19 8.28
CA LEU A 326 15.35 -11.50 7.15
C LEU A 326 15.60 -10.02 7.44
N ARG A 327 14.73 -9.38 8.23
CA ARG A 327 14.80 -7.94 8.52
C ARG A 327 16.13 -7.50 9.16
N GLU A 328 16.79 -8.38 9.91
CA GLU A 328 18.06 -8.08 10.57
C GLU A 328 19.28 -8.22 9.65
N SER A 329 19.13 -8.94 8.53
CA SER A 329 20.21 -9.24 7.58
C SER A 329 20.33 -8.16 6.50
N THR A 330 21.56 -7.70 6.24
CA THR A 330 21.83 -6.73 5.17
C THR A 330 21.66 -7.33 3.78
N ALA A 331 21.85 -8.64 3.63
CA ALA A 331 21.63 -9.35 2.37
C ALA A 331 20.16 -9.32 1.93
N PHE A 332 19.23 -9.23 2.89
CA PHE A 332 17.81 -9.12 2.59
C PHE A 332 17.46 -7.79 1.95
N GLY A 333 18.02 -6.68 2.44
CA GLY A 333 17.83 -5.35 1.83
C GLY A 333 18.31 -5.30 0.38
N ALA A 334 19.41 -5.99 0.05
CA ALA A 334 19.87 -6.15 -1.33
C ALA A 334 18.90 -7.00 -2.17
N SER A 335 18.38 -8.09 -1.60
CA SER A 335 17.41 -8.95 -2.29
C SER A 335 16.07 -8.26 -2.59
N ILE A 336 15.54 -7.45 -1.65
CA ILE A 336 14.33 -6.66 -1.87
C ILE A 336 14.53 -5.70 -3.05
N ARG A 337 15.66 -5.00 -3.10
CA ARG A 337 15.98 -4.06 -4.19
C ARG A 337 16.09 -4.79 -5.53
N ALA A 338 16.78 -5.92 -5.56
CA ALA A 338 16.90 -6.74 -6.78
C ALA A 338 15.52 -7.24 -7.27
N GLN A 339 14.62 -7.59 -6.35
CA GLN A 339 13.26 -8.00 -6.70
C GLN A 339 12.42 -6.82 -7.19
N LEU A 340 12.52 -5.66 -6.56
CA LEU A 340 11.82 -4.44 -6.98
C LEU A 340 12.20 -4.01 -8.40
N GLN A 341 13.46 -4.23 -8.81
CA GLN A 341 13.93 -4.00 -10.18
C GLN A 341 13.40 -5.02 -11.19
N ARG A 342 13.20 -6.27 -10.76
CA ARG A 342 12.65 -7.33 -11.63
C ARG A 342 11.16 -7.12 -11.91
N LEU A 343 10.43 -6.50 -10.99
CA LEU A 343 9.00 -6.23 -11.16
C LEU A 343 8.76 -5.24 -12.31
N PRO A 344 7.88 -5.56 -13.27
CA PRO A 344 7.58 -4.68 -14.39
C PRO A 344 6.90 -3.39 -13.89
N ILE A 345 7.29 -2.24 -14.46
CA ILE A 345 6.73 -0.93 -14.09
C ILE A 345 5.40 -0.66 -14.82
N ASN A 346 5.29 -1.12 -16.07
CA ASN A 346 4.10 -0.91 -16.90
C ASN A 346 3.66 -2.24 -17.53
N ILE A 347 2.46 -2.70 -17.19
CA ILE A 347 1.87 -3.93 -17.75
C ILE A 347 0.88 -3.50 -18.84
N GLY A 348 1.38 -2.92 -19.95
CA GLY A 348 0.57 -2.15 -20.93
C GLY A 348 -0.74 -2.75 -21.48
N GLY A 349 -1.88 -2.43 -20.87
CA GLY A 349 -3.20 -3.02 -21.17
C GLY A 349 -3.98 -2.46 -22.36
N GLU A 350 -3.64 -1.27 -22.87
CA GLU A 350 -4.46 -0.56 -23.88
C GLU A 350 -4.63 -1.35 -25.18
N ALA A 351 -3.56 -2.00 -25.67
CA ALA A 351 -3.58 -2.71 -26.94
C ALA A 351 -4.46 -4.00 -26.95
N THR A 352 -4.87 -4.52 -25.80
CA THR A 352 -5.76 -5.70 -25.72
C THR A 352 -7.23 -5.29 -25.87
N SER A 353 -7.63 -4.16 -25.28
CA SER A 353 -9.02 -3.66 -25.34
C SER A 353 -9.46 -3.37 -26.78
N ASP A 354 -8.58 -2.74 -27.58
CA ASP A 354 -8.86 -2.44 -28.98
C ASP A 354 -9.06 -3.71 -29.83
N LYS A 355 -8.30 -4.77 -29.53
CA LYS A 355 -8.44 -6.06 -30.23
C LYS A 355 -9.76 -6.74 -29.90
N ILE A 356 -10.20 -6.69 -28.64
CA ILE A 356 -11.50 -7.21 -28.22
C ILE A 356 -12.64 -6.47 -28.94
N ALA A 357 -12.57 -5.14 -28.99
CA ALA A 357 -13.56 -4.33 -29.71
C ALA A 357 -13.64 -4.68 -31.20
N ASN A 358 -12.48 -4.81 -31.87
CA ASN A 358 -12.42 -5.22 -33.28
C ASN A 358 -12.98 -6.63 -33.51
N ALA A 359 -12.72 -7.57 -32.59
CA ALA A 359 -13.28 -8.92 -32.67
C ALA A 359 -14.82 -8.91 -32.54
N HIS A 360 -15.38 -8.08 -31.65
CA HIS A 360 -16.83 -7.90 -31.54
C HIS A 360 -17.46 -7.30 -32.81
N ILE A 361 -16.82 -6.28 -33.40
CA ILE A 361 -17.28 -5.68 -34.65
C ILE A 361 -17.28 -6.73 -35.76
N ARG A 362 -16.20 -7.49 -35.90
CA ARG A 362 -16.09 -8.52 -36.94
C ARG A 362 -17.11 -9.64 -36.75
N LYS A 363 -17.34 -10.08 -35.51
CA LYS A 363 -18.41 -11.05 -35.20
C LYS A 363 -19.79 -10.52 -35.64
N TYR A 364 -20.06 -9.24 -35.38
CA TYR A 364 -21.32 -8.62 -35.80
C TYR A 364 -21.46 -8.61 -37.33
N GLU A 365 -20.41 -8.25 -38.07
CA GLU A 365 -20.40 -8.35 -39.54
C GLU A 365 -20.68 -9.79 -40.02
N LEU A 366 -20.05 -10.80 -39.43
CA LEU A 366 -20.27 -12.20 -39.77
C LEU A 366 -21.71 -12.67 -39.49
N SER A 367 -22.34 -12.12 -38.45
CA SER A 367 -23.75 -12.40 -38.15
C SER A 367 -24.70 -11.81 -39.20
N GLN A 368 -24.35 -10.65 -39.77
CA GLN A 368 -25.07 -10.07 -40.90
C GLN A 368 -24.87 -10.92 -42.17
N ASP A 369 -23.62 -11.31 -42.46
CA ASP A 369 -23.31 -12.19 -43.59
C ASP A 369 -24.09 -13.52 -43.51
N ALA A 370 -24.20 -14.10 -42.31
CA ALA A 370 -24.97 -15.31 -42.08
C ALA A 370 -26.47 -15.11 -42.31
N ALA A 371 -27.03 -13.96 -41.89
CA ALA A 371 -28.42 -13.61 -42.13
C ALA A 371 -28.71 -13.41 -43.63
N ASP A 372 -27.82 -12.73 -44.34
CA ASP A 372 -27.91 -12.52 -45.79
C ASP A 372 -27.84 -13.85 -46.56
N ILE A 373 -26.96 -14.76 -46.15
CA ILE A 373 -26.89 -16.12 -46.71
C ILE A 373 -28.21 -16.87 -46.46
N ALA A 374 -28.79 -16.77 -45.26
CA ALA A 374 -30.05 -17.43 -44.91
C ALA A 374 -31.24 -16.89 -45.72
N VAL A 375 -31.33 -15.57 -45.89
CA VAL A 375 -32.35 -14.90 -46.71
C VAL A 375 -32.23 -15.32 -48.17
N ASN A 376 -31.02 -15.29 -48.74
CA ASN A 376 -30.77 -15.73 -50.11
C ASN A 376 -31.13 -17.23 -50.30
N ASN A 377 -30.78 -18.08 -49.33
CA ASN A 377 -31.14 -19.50 -49.36
C ASN A 377 -32.68 -19.71 -49.32
N ALA A 378 -33.43 -18.90 -48.56
CA ALA A 378 -34.89 -18.98 -48.49
C ALA A 378 -35.57 -18.49 -49.79
N LEU A 379 -35.02 -17.44 -50.41
CA LEU A 379 -35.46 -16.95 -51.73
C LEU A 379 -35.24 -18.01 -52.83
N LEU A 380 -34.07 -18.65 -52.84
CA LEU A 380 -33.72 -19.72 -53.78
C LEU A 380 -34.63 -20.96 -53.62
N ALA A 381 -34.99 -21.32 -52.38
CA ALA A 381 -35.91 -22.43 -52.10
C ALA A 381 -37.35 -22.19 -52.60
N THR A 382 -37.73 -20.93 -52.85
CA THR A 382 -39.09 -20.54 -53.26
C THR A 382 -39.25 -20.48 -54.79
N GLN A 383 -38.15 -20.35 -55.56
CA GLN A 383 -38.22 -20.01 -57.00
C GLN A 383 -38.10 -21.19 -57.99
N SER A 384 -37.33 -22.26 -57.74
CA SER A 384 -37.20 -23.38 -58.70
C SER A 384 -36.70 -24.70 -58.09
N SER A 385 -37.08 -25.81 -58.72
CA SER A 385 -36.62 -27.19 -58.50
C SER A 385 -35.09 -27.31 -58.39
N VAL A 386 -34.61 -27.70 -57.20
CA VAL A 386 -33.38 -28.46 -56.90
C VAL A 386 -32.27 -28.37 -57.96
N GLU A 387 -31.71 -27.17 -58.16
CA GLU A 387 -30.30 -27.09 -58.50
C GLU A 387 -29.55 -27.27 -57.19
N GLU A 388 -29.00 -28.47 -57.05
CA GLU A 388 -28.12 -28.95 -56.00
C GLU A 388 -27.28 -27.77 -55.46
N LYS A 389 -27.59 -27.30 -54.23
CA LYS A 389 -26.85 -26.24 -53.54
C LYS A 389 -25.36 -26.41 -53.87
N SER A 390 -24.79 -25.46 -54.63
CA SER A 390 -23.40 -25.60 -55.07
C SER A 390 -22.52 -25.90 -53.85
N SER A 391 -21.65 -26.90 -53.97
CA SER A 391 -20.79 -27.35 -52.87
C SER A 391 -19.98 -26.19 -52.26
N LEU A 392 -19.67 -25.16 -53.07
CA LEU A 392 -19.06 -23.90 -52.65
C LEU A 392 -19.92 -23.11 -51.65
N GLN A 393 -21.23 -22.98 -51.88
CA GLN A 393 -22.13 -22.20 -51.02
C GLN A 393 -22.36 -22.89 -49.67
N MET A 394 -22.42 -24.22 -49.64
CA MET A 394 -22.46 -24.98 -48.38
C MET A 394 -21.19 -24.79 -47.56
N VAL A 395 -20.01 -24.83 -48.18
CA VAL A 395 -18.73 -24.63 -47.48
C VAL A 395 -18.58 -23.19 -47.02
N LYS A 396 -19.09 -22.21 -47.76
CA LYS A 396 -19.15 -20.81 -47.32
C LYS A 396 -20.01 -20.65 -46.06
N GLU A 397 -21.20 -21.25 -46.05
CA GLU A 397 -22.10 -21.24 -44.89
C GLU A 397 -21.44 -21.89 -43.66
N GLN A 398 -20.76 -23.04 -43.85
CA GLN A 398 -20.00 -23.70 -42.79
C GLN A 398 -18.82 -22.86 -42.29
N LEU A 399 -18.07 -22.19 -43.18
CA LEU A 399 -16.96 -21.31 -42.83
C LEU A 399 -17.41 -20.11 -42.01
N VAL A 400 -18.47 -19.40 -42.45
CA VAL A 400 -18.98 -18.22 -41.72
C VAL A 400 -19.47 -18.63 -40.33
N LYS A 401 -20.18 -19.76 -40.22
CA LYS A 401 -20.62 -20.28 -38.93
C LYS A 401 -19.44 -20.67 -38.03
N GLN A 402 -18.45 -21.38 -38.57
CA GLN A 402 -17.25 -21.75 -37.80
C GLN A 402 -16.47 -20.52 -37.36
N LEU A 403 -16.28 -19.54 -38.26
CA LEU A 403 -15.57 -18.31 -37.98
C LEU A 403 -16.26 -17.50 -36.87
N SER A 404 -17.59 -17.44 -36.85
CA SER A 404 -18.33 -16.84 -35.73
C SER A 404 -18.06 -17.54 -34.39
N VAL A 405 -17.98 -18.88 -34.38
CA VAL A 405 -17.69 -19.66 -33.17
C VAL A 405 -16.25 -19.43 -32.71
N GLU A 406 -15.28 -19.38 -33.63
CA GLU A 406 -13.89 -19.09 -33.29
C GLU A 406 -13.69 -17.64 -32.83
N TYR A 407 -14.42 -16.66 -33.38
CA TYR A 407 -14.41 -15.29 -32.84
C TYR A 407 -14.98 -15.22 -31.42
N ASP A 408 -15.99 -16.04 -31.07
CA ASP A 408 -16.48 -16.14 -29.69
C ASP A 408 -15.43 -16.71 -28.73
N LYS A 409 -14.69 -17.72 -29.18
CA LYS A 409 -13.54 -18.25 -28.42
C LYS A 409 -12.45 -17.19 -28.28
N LEU A 410 -12.10 -16.48 -29.36
CA LEU A 410 -11.10 -15.41 -29.33
C LEU A 410 -11.48 -14.29 -28.37
N ILE A 411 -12.73 -13.84 -28.39
CA ILE A 411 -13.23 -12.82 -27.45
C ILE A 411 -13.06 -13.33 -26.01
N THR A 412 -13.51 -14.56 -25.75
CA THR A 412 -13.40 -15.16 -24.40
C THR A 412 -11.95 -15.23 -23.94
N GLU A 413 -11.03 -15.76 -24.75
CA GLU A 413 -9.60 -15.87 -24.42
C GLU A 413 -8.89 -14.51 -24.29
N MET A 414 -9.30 -13.51 -25.08
CA MET A 414 -8.77 -12.15 -24.94
C MET A 414 -9.30 -11.45 -23.69
N THR A 415 -10.56 -11.68 -23.32
CA THR A 415 -11.14 -11.18 -22.07
C THR A 415 -10.52 -11.86 -20.85
N THR A 416 -10.27 -13.17 -20.87
CA THR A 416 -9.54 -13.86 -19.79
C THR A 416 -8.12 -13.31 -19.67
N LEU A 417 -7.40 -13.13 -20.79
CA LEU A 417 -6.08 -12.50 -20.79
C LEU A 417 -6.11 -11.07 -20.22
N GLN A 418 -7.11 -10.26 -20.58
CA GLN A 418 -7.26 -8.92 -20.03
C GLN A 418 -7.49 -8.95 -18.51
N SER A 419 -8.34 -9.88 -18.04
CA SER A 419 -8.61 -10.05 -16.61
C SER A 419 -7.35 -10.50 -15.84
N GLU A 420 -6.64 -11.52 -16.34
CA GLU A 420 -5.39 -12.02 -15.76
C GLU A 420 -4.32 -10.93 -15.70
N ARG A 421 -4.20 -10.13 -16.75
CA ARG A 421 -3.27 -9.01 -16.81
C ARG A 421 -3.61 -7.92 -15.81
N SER A 422 -4.89 -7.57 -15.67
CA SER A 422 -5.35 -6.57 -14.72
C SER A 422 -5.13 -7.04 -13.28
N GLN A 423 -5.38 -8.32 -12.98
CA GLN A 423 -5.07 -8.90 -11.67
C GLN A 423 -3.57 -8.89 -11.38
N TYR A 424 -2.74 -9.29 -12.36
CA TYR A 424 -1.30 -9.24 -12.22
C TYR A 424 -0.78 -7.81 -11.99
N GLU A 425 -1.37 -6.80 -12.62
CA GLU A 425 -1.02 -5.38 -12.38
C GLU A 425 -1.34 -4.92 -10.95
N ILE A 426 -2.50 -5.29 -10.42
CA ILE A 426 -2.86 -5.04 -9.03
C ILE A 426 -1.88 -5.74 -8.09
N GLU A 427 -1.63 -7.04 -8.28
CA GLU A 427 -0.73 -7.83 -7.45
C GLU A 427 0.72 -7.32 -7.50
N VAL A 428 1.22 -6.90 -8.66
CA VAL A 428 2.56 -6.29 -8.81
C VAL A 428 2.64 -4.96 -8.09
N THR A 429 1.59 -4.14 -8.16
CA THR A 429 1.54 -2.85 -7.46
C THR A 429 1.50 -3.06 -5.94
N GLU A 430 0.70 -4.02 -5.45
CA GLU A 430 0.69 -4.41 -4.04
C GLU A 430 2.04 -4.97 -3.59
N ALA A 431 2.66 -5.84 -4.40
CA ALA A 431 3.99 -6.38 -4.15
C ALA A 431 5.02 -5.25 -4.01
N ARG A 432 4.99 -4.29 -4.93
CA ARG A 432 5.91 -3.15 -4.95
C ARG A 432 5.73 -2.30 -3.71
N ASN A 433 4.48 -1.97 -3.34
CA ASN A 433 4.18 -1.19 -2.14
C ASN A 433 4.67 -1.93 -0.88
N PHE A 434 4.35 -3.22 -0.75
CA PHE A 434 4.82 -4.05 0.37
C PHE A 434 6.35 -4.07 0.46
N LEU A 435 7.05 -4.33 -0.66
CA LEU A 435 8.50 -4.36 -0.69
C LEU A 435 9.12 -2.99 -0.39
N GLN A 436 8.53 -1.89 -0.86
CA GLN A 436 8.96 -0.52 -0.53
C GLN A 436 8.79 -0.20 0.96
N GLU A 437 7.67 -0.61 1.56
CA GLU A 437 7.45 -0.48 3.01
C GLU A 437 8.48 -1.28 3.80
N GLN A 438 8.73 -2.54 3.41
CA GLN A 438 9.73 -3.36 4.08
C GLN A 438 11.15 -2.81 3.89
N GLN A 439 11.46 -2.25 2.72
CA GLN A 439 12.76 -1.63 2.46
C GLN A 439 13.09 -0.53 3.48
N LEU A 440 12.09 0.25 3.92
CA LEU A 440 12.25 1.27 4.96
C LEU A 440 12.70 0.69 6.32
N TRP A 441 12.24 -0.51 6.66
CA TRP A 441 12.46 -1.11 7.98
C TRP A 441 13.61 -2.11 8.02
N THR A 442 14.25 -2.37 6.88
CA THR A 442 15.39 -3.28 6.75
C THR A 442 16.72 -2.54 6.85
N ARG A 443 17.76 -3.24 7.35
CA ARG A 443 19.12 -2.71 7.33
C ARG A 443 19.68 -2.83 5.94
N SER A 444 20.03 -1.69 5.33
CA SER A 444 20.60 -1.65 3.99
C SER A 444 22.12 -1.82 4.02
N ASN A 445 22.77 -1.29 5.07
CA ASN A 445 24.20 -1.46 5.35
C ASN A 445 24.43 -2.03 6.75
N VAL A 446 25.63 -2.55 6.97
CA VAL A 446 26.13 -2.79 8.32
C VAL A 446 26.34 -1.45 9.05
N PRO A 447 26.34 -1.44 10.40
CA PRO A 447 26.63 -0.20 11.13
C PRO A 447 28.00 0.38 10.78
N LEU A 448 28.11 1.72 10.69
CA LEU A 448 29.30 2.40 10.14
C LEU A 448 30.62 1.98 10.79
N TRP A 449 30.61 1.71 12.10
CA TRP A 449 31.82 1.35 12.83
C TRP A 449 32.39 -0.01 12.40
N GLN A 450 31.56 -0.93 11.88
CA GLN A 450 32.02 -2.21 11.36
C GLN A 450 32.72 -2.02 10.00
N SER A 451 32.18 -1.16 9.13
CA SER A 451 32.79 -0.79 7.84
C SER A 451 34.09 0.00 8.01
N LEU A 452 34.23 0.78 9.09
CA LEU A 452 35.47 1.48 9.45
C LEU A 452 36.60 0.53 9.88
N GLN A 453 36.30 -0.68 10.37
CA GLN A 453 37.31 -1.66 10.77
C GLN A 453 37.97 -2.36 9.57
N HIS A 454 37.26 -2.46 8.43
CA HIS A 454 37.73 -3.18 7.24
C HIS A 454 37.71 -2.27 6.01
N TRP A 455 38.87 -1.77 5.59
CA TRP A 455 38.99 -0.93 4.39
C TRP A 455 38.98 -1.78 3.11
N ASN A 456 37.79 -2.08 2.58
CA ASN A 456 37.61 -2.74 1.29
C ASN A 456 37.09 -1.76 0.24
N LYS A 457 37.79 -1.62 -0.90
CA LYS A 457 37.39 -0.72 -1.99
C LYS A 457 36.00 -1.03 -2.54
N SER A 458 35.61 -2.31 -2.56
CA SER A 458 34.30 -2.75 -3.04
C SER A 458 33.17 -2.33 -2.11
N THR A 459 33.33 -2.39 -0.79
CA THR A 459 32.28 -1.94 0.15
C THR A 459 32.19 -0.42 0.26
N TRP A 460 33.33 0.27 0.14
CA TRP A 460 33.37 1.72 0.30
C TRP A 460 32.87 2.49 -0.92
N PHE A 461 33.16 2.00 -2.13
CA PHE A 461 32.80 2.70 -3.36
C PHE A 461 31.86 1.91 -4.28
N GLY A 462 31.61 0.62 -4.03
CA GLY A 462 30.78 -0.23 -4.90
C GLY A 462 31.43 -0.61 -6.23
N LEU A 463 32.71 -0.26 -6.46
CA LEU A 463 33.38 -0.60 -7.73
C LEU A 463 33.86 -2.05 -7.72
N HIS A 464 33.25 -2.87 -8.57
CA HIS A 464 33.78 -4.18 -8.97
C HIS A 464 34.67 -4.10 -10.22
N ALA A 465 34.57 -3.02 -11.00
CA ALA A 465 35.37 -2.76 -12.20
C ALA A 465 35.95 -1.33 -12.16
N PRO A 466 37.14 -1.08 -12.76
CA PRO A 466 37.70 0.26 -12.84
C PRO A 466 36.81 1.18 -13.69
N LEU A 467 36.60 2.43 -13.23
CA LEU A 467 35.77 3.44 -13.90
C LEU A 467 36.10 3.65 -15.39
N SER A 468 37.36 3.46 -15.78
CA SER A 468 37.79 3.54 -17.18
C SER A 468 37.03 2.54 -18.07
N SER A 469 36.88 1.30 -17.62
CA SER A 469 36.19 0.24 -18.37
C SER A 469 34.70 0.52 -18.59
N VAL A 470 34.07 1.28 -17.69
CA VAL A 470 32.67 1.70 -17.81
C VAL A 470 32.53 2.79 -18.88
N LEU A 471 33.50 3.72 -18.92
CA LEU A 471 33.51 4.84 -19.86
C LEU A 471 33.96 4.42 -21.27
N ASP A 472 34.66 3.30 -21.40
CA ASP A 472 35.06 2.72 -22.68
C ASP A 472 33.86 2.15 -23.47
N ASN A 473 32.78 1.75 -22.79
CA ASN A 473 31.53 1.31 -23.43
C ASN A 473 30.74 2.45 -24.06
N VAL A 474 31.07 3.71 -23.74
CA VAL A 474 30.42 4.89 -24.31
C VAL A 474 31.14 5.31 -25.58
N SER A 475 30.40 5.45 -26.69
CA SER A 475 30.98 5.84 -27.97
C SER A 475 31.61 7.24 -27.91
N GLU A 476 32.77 7.44 -28.54
CA GLU A 476 33.41 8.76 -28.67
C GLU A 476 32.46 9.83 -29.24
N ARG A 477 31.55 9.43 -30.15
CA ARG A 477 30.52 10.33 -30.70
C ARG A 477 29.53 10.79 -29.63
N GLN A 478 29.14 9.91 -28.71
CA GLN A 478 28.23 10.24 -27.61
C GLN A 478 28.90 11.20 -26.63
N LYS A 479 30.18 10.97 -26.28
CA LYS A 479 30.98 11.85 -25.41
C LYS A 479 31.09 13.27 -25.99
N ILE A 480 31.46 13.39 -27.26
CA ILE A 480 31.57 14.69 -27.95
C ILE A 480 30.21 15.39 -28.02
N THR A 481 29.16 14.66 -28.41
CA THR A 481 27.80 15.21 -28.52
C THR A 481 27.32 15.75 -27.18
N PHE A 482 27.50 14.97 -26.10
CA PHE A 482 27.16 15.39 -24.76
C PHE A 482 27.97 16.61 -24.30
N SER A 483 29.28 16.66 -24.58
CA SER A 483 30.12 17.80 -24.22
C SER A 483 29.71 19.09 -24.96
N VAL A 484 29.38 19.01 -26.25
CA VAL A 484 28.90 20.17 -27.02
C VAL A 484 27.53 20.62 -26.51
N LEU A 485 26.62 19.68 -26.24
CA LEU A 485 25.31 19.98 -25.65
C LEU A 485 25.47 20.66 -24.28
N LEU A 486 26.35 20.11 -23.43
CA LEU A 486 26.65 20.65 -22.11
C LEU A 486 27.21 22.06 -22.15
N LEU A 487 28.16 22.32 -23.05
CA LEU A 487 28.72 23.66 -23.26
C LEU A 487 27.64 24.65 -23.74
N THR A 488 26.86 24.26 -24.76
CA THR A 488 25.84 25.13 -25.37
C THR A 488 24.74 25.52 -24.40
N TYR A 489 24.13 24.56 -23.68
CA TYR A 489 23.09 24.92 -22.71
C TYR A 489 23.65 25.63 -21.47
N THR A 490 24.88 25.31 -21.03
CA THR A 490 25.52 26.03 -19.92
C THR A 490 25.71 27.50 -20.26
N LEU A 491 26.22 27.79 -21.46
CA LEU A 491 26.40 29.17 -21.93
C LEU A 491 25.04 29.90 -22.04
N LEU A 492 24.01 29.23 -22.56
CA LEU A 492 22.64 29.75 -22.62
C LEU A 492 22.12 30.11 -21.23
N LEU A 493 22.19 29.20 -20.26
CA LEU A 493 21.68 29.43 -18.91
C LEU A 493 22.47 30.51 -18.16
N VAL A 494 23.78 30.60 -18.35
CA VAL A 494 24.60 31.70 -17.80
C VAL A 494 24.21 33.05 -18.41
N PHE A 495 23.97 33.10 -19.73
CA PHE A 495 23.51 34.30 -20.41
C PHE A 495 22.12 34.73 -19.92
N VAL A 496 21.16 33.79 -19.86
CA VAL A 496 19.80 34.04 -19.36
C VAL A 496 19.84 34.52 -17.90
N ASN A 497 20.56 33.81 -17.02
CA ASN A 497 20.69 34.19 -15.62
C ASN A 497 21.26 35.62 -15.50
N SER A 498 22.33 35.94 -16.24
CA SER A 498 22.93 37.28 -16.26
C SER A 498 21.95 38.37 -16.67
N ARG A 499 21.15 38.14 -17.71
CA ARG A 499 20.08 39.06 -18.14
C ARG A 499 19.01 39.23 -17.06
N LEU A 500 18.58 38.13 -16.43
CA LEU A 500 17.62 38.17 -15.33
C LEU A 500 18.15 38.95 -14.11
N ILE A 501 19.45 38.88 -13.81
CA ILE A 501 20.07 39.68 -12.74
C ILE A 501 19.90 41.18 -13.02
N VAL A 502 20.19 41.60 -14.26
CA VAL A 502 20.12 43.00 -14.67
C VAL A 502 18.68 43.51 -14.63
N ILE A 503 17.75 42.76 -15.21
CA ILE A 503 16.31 43.10 -15.22
C ILE A 503 15.75 43.14 -13.80
N ALA A 504 16.05 42.15 -12.97
CA ALA A 504 15.56 42.14 -11.59
C ALA A 504 16.13 43.33 -10.78
N ARG A 505 17.36 43.77 -11.07
CA ARG A 505 17.97 44.94 -10.42
C ARG A 505 17.28 46.24 -10.84
N SER A 506 17.00 46.43 -12.13
CA SER A 506 16.31 47.63 -12.62
C SER A 506 14.90 47.74 -12.03
N LEU A 507 14.12 46.66 -12.08
CA LEU A 507 12.76 46.61 -11.52
C LEU A 507 12.72 46.92 -10.02
N ARG A 508 13.67 46.37 -9.23
CA ARG A 508 13.74 46.68 -7.79
C ARG A 508 13.99 48.17 -7.53
N HIS A 509 14.89 48.80 -8.29
CA HIS A 509 15.20 50.21 -8.10
C HIS A 509 14.02 51.11 -8.49
N GLU A 510 13.30 50.75 -9.54
CA GLU A 510 12.08 51.45 -9.97
C GLU A 510 10.96 51.30 -8.92
N TYR A 511 10.67 50.08 -8.46
CA TYR A 511 9.56 49.83 -7.55
C TYR A 511 9.80 50.38 -6.14
N LYS A 512 11.07 50.45 -5.69
CA LYS A 512 11.42 51.13 -4.44
C LYS A 512 10.92 52.58 -4.41
N LYS A 513 10.92 53.30 -5.54
CA LYS A 513 10.44 54.69 -5.61
C LYS A 513 8.93 54.85 -5.43
N HIS A 514 8.17 53.78 -5.70
CA HIS A 514 6.71 53.78 -5.66
C HIS A 514 6.16 53.21 -4.34
N PHE A 515 7.02 52.60 -3.52
CA PHE A 515 6.63 51.89 -2.31
C PHE A 515 5.99 52.82 -1.26
N GLY A 516 4.88 52.38 -0.67
CA GLY A 516 4.19 53.11 0.40
C GLY A 516 3.33 54.30 -0.05
N HIS A 517 3.37 54.67 -1.33
CA HIS A 517 2.56 55.76 -1.86
C HIS A 517 1.14 55.24 -2.23
N PRO A 518 0.05 55.80 -1.66
CA PRO A 518 -1.31 55.24 -1.81
C PRO A 518 -1.75 54.98 -3.25
N LEU A 519 -1.49 55.92 -4.17
CA LEU A 519 -1.89 55.80 -5.58
C LEU A 519 -0.90 55.05 -6.49
N ARG A 520 0.37 55.00 -6.10
CA ARG A 520 1.47 54.56 -6.97
C ARG A 520 1.92 53.14 -6.66
N ASP A 521 1.84 52.70 -5.40
CA ASP A 521 2.12 51.31 -5.02
C ASP A 521 0.99 50.40 -5.50
N LYS A 522 1.34 49.29 -6.14
CA LYS A 522 0.40 48.30 -6.68
C LYS A 522 0.90 46.90 -6.37
N PHE A 523 0.01 46.01 -5.93
CA PHE A 523 0.39 44.64 -5.58
C PHE A 523 1.06 43.87 -6.73
N ARG A 524 0.68 44.15 -7.98
CA ARG A 524 1.33 43.57 -9.18
C ARG A 524 2.84 43.77 -9.23
N PHE A 525 3.39 44.79 -8.59
CA PHE A 525 4.84 45.00 -8.53
C PHE A 525 5.52 43.95 -7.64
N THR A 526 4.90 43.59 -6.51
CA THR A 526 5.33 42.46 -5.67
C THR A 526 5.29 41.15 -6.46
N LEU A 527 4.19 40.89 -7.18
CA LEU A 527 4.04 39.67 -7.97
C LEU A 527 5.06 39.58 -9.11
N LYS A 528 5.36 40.69 -9.79
CA LYS A 528 6.42 40.75 -10.81
C LYS A 528 7.81 40.48 -10.23
N LEU A 529 8.13 41.04 -9.06
CA LEU A 529 9.40 40.77 -8.38
C LEU A 529 9.51 39.32 -7.91
N LEU A 530 8.41 38.75 -7.40
CA LEU A 530 8.33 37.34 -7.02
C LEU A 530 8.51 36.44 -8.24
N GLY A 531 7.81 36.69 -9.34
CA GLY A 531 7.96 35.94 -10.59
C GLY A 531 9.38 36.00 -11.16
N MET A 532 10.02 37.18 -11.10
CA MET A 532 11.43 37.31 -11.47
C MET A 532 12.38 36.57 -10.53
N ALA A 533 12.06 36.49 -9.23
CA ALA A 533 12.81 35.70 -8.27
C ALA A 533 12.70 34.19 -8.58
N VAL A 534 11.51 33.69 -8.89
CA VAL A 534 11.27 32.29 -9.33
C VAL A 534 12.04 31.98 -10.60
N LEU A 535 11.91 32.82 -11.64
CA LEU A 535 12.57 32.60 -12.92
C LEU A 535 14.10 32.57 -12.80
N ARG A 536 14.66 33.46 -11.96
CA ARG A 536 16.09 33.46 -11.63
C ARG A 536 16.48 32.21 -10.84
N ALA A 537 15.68 31.83 -9.84
CA ALA A 537 15.99 30.70 -8.97
C ALA A 537 16.00 29.37 -9.72
N ALA A 538 15.21 29.25 -10.80
CA ALA A 538 15.16 28.06 -11.64
C ALA A 538 16.44 27.81 -12.47
N CYS A 539 17.28 28.81 -12.73
CA CYS A 539 18.44 28.65 -13.63
C CYS A 539 19.45 27.59 -13.14
N LEU A 540 19.82 27.59 -11.85
CA LEU A 540 20.81 26.64 -11.32
C LEU A 540 20.24 25.20 -11.18
N PRO A 541 19.03 24.99 -10.64
CA PRO A 541 18.36 23.68 -10.64
C PRO A 541 18.19 23.09 -12.02
N LEU A 542 17.81 23.89 -13.03
CA LEU A 542 17.70 23.41 -14.41
C LEU A 542 19.06 22.98 -14.94
N TRP A 543 20.11 23.78 -14.70
CA TRP A 543 21.46 23.39 -15.09
C TRP A 543 21.87 22.05 -14.45
N PHE A 544 21.66 21.90 -13.14
CA PHE A 544 21.98 20.67 -12.39
C PHE A 544 21.14 19.47 -12.85
N GLY A 545 19.85 19.66 -13.08
CA GLY A 545 18.95 18.61 -13.54
C GLY A 545 19.34 18.11 -14.94
N PHE A 546 19.62 19.02 -15.87
CA PHE A 546 20.05 18.64 -17.22
C PHE A 546 21.46 18.00 -17.23
N THR A 547 22.41 18.48 -16.42
CA THR A 547 23.74 17.83 -16.32
C THR A 547 23.61 16.39 -15.82
N THR A 548 22.92 16.20 -14.68
CA THR A 548 22.79 14.89 -14.03
C THR A 548 21.95 13.91 -14.85
N TYR A 549 20.84 14.38 -15.44
CA TYR A 549 20.03 13.56 -16.35
C TYR A 549 20.80 13.14 -17.60
N GLY A 550 21.60 14.05 -18.17
CA GLY A 550 22.47 13.72 -19.29
C GLY A 550 23.54 12.68 -18.92
N ILE A 551 24.20 12.83 -17.76
CA ILE A 551 25.16 11.83 -17.26
C ILE A 551 24.48 10.48 -17.09
N TYR A 552 23.27 10.44 -16.52
CA TYR A 552 22.51 9.21 -16.34
C TYR A 552 22.21 8.50 -17.67
N LEU A 553 21.79 9.23 -18.71
CA LEU A 553 21.48 8.65 -20.02
C LEU A 553 22.70 8.01 -20.69
N LEU A 554 23.89 8.56 -20.46
CA LEU A 554 25.15 8.00 -20.97
C LEU A 554 25.72 6.88 -20.08
N TRP A 555 25.15 6.65 -18.89
CA TRP A 555 25.68 5.69 -17.94
C TRP A 555 25.22 4.25 -18.28
N PRO A 556 26.14 3.30 -18.49
CA PRO A 556 25.76 1.96 -18.96
C PRO A 556 25.32 1.00 -17.84
N ILE A 557 25.58 1.33 -16.57
CA ILE A 557 25.28 0.46 -15.42
C ILE A 557 23.90 0.80 -14.86
N GLN A 558 23.08 -0.22 -14.61
CA GLN A 558 21.80 -0.08 -13.92
C GLN A 558 22.04 0.19 -12.42
N THR A 559 21.37 1.21 -11.88
CA THR A 559 21.49 1.66 -10.48
C THR A 559 20.33 1.13 -9.63
N SER A 560 20.58 0.90 -8.33
CA SER A 560 19.60 0.34 -7.38
C SER A 560 18.50 1.33 -6.97
N SER A 561 18.82 2.60 -6.82
CA SER A 561 17.83 3.67 -6.60
C SER A 561 17.25 4.16 -7.93
N GLU A 562 15.99 4.59 -7.97
CA GLU A 562 15.49 5.38 -9.11
C GLU A 562 16.24 6.73 -9.15
N PRO A 563 17.21 6.93 -10.06
CA PRO A 563 18.07 8.12 -10.00
C PRO A 563 17.29 9.40 -10.29
N LYS A 564 16.10 9.26 -10.89
CA LYS A 564 15.15 10.35 -11.13
C LYS A 564 14.74 11.04 -9.82
N ASP A 565 14.53 10.29 -8.75
CA ASP A 565 14.12 10.84 -7.46
C ASP A 565 15.25 11.67 -6.84
N ILE A 566 16.50 11.18 -6.93
CA ILE A 566 17.69 11.90 -6.46
C ILE A 566 17.89 13.19 -7.28
N ILE A 567 17.74 13.12 -8.61
CA ILE A 567 17.84 14.28 -9.50
C ILE A 567 16.77 15.32 -9.15
N MET A 568 15.52 14.89 -8.95
CA MET A 568 14.40 15.78 -8.65
C MET A 568 14.54 16.41 -7.26
N ALA A 569 14.85 15.61 -6.22
CA ALA A 569 15.04 16.09 -4.86
C ALA A 569 16.23 17.07 -4.75
N SER A 570 17.36 16.76 -5.40
CA SER A 570 18.53 17.64 -5.44
C SER A 570 18.24 18.96 -6.16
N SER A 571 17.51 18.90 -7.29
CA SER A 571 17.08 20.09 -8.03
C SER A 571 16.11 20.94 -7.20
N ALA A 572 15.16 20.33 -6.49
CA ALA A 572 14.23 21.03 -5.61
C ALA A 572 14.95 21.69 -4.42
N ALA A 573 15.94 21.03 -3.82
CA ALA A 573 16.75 21.60 -2.75
C ALA A 573 17.57 22.81 -3.23
N LEU A 574 18.19 22.73 -4.41
CA LEU A 574 18.87 23.86 -5.03
C LEU A 574 17.91 25.00 -5.37
N PHE A 575 16.70 24.68 -5.83
CA PHE A 575 15.68 25.66 -6.14
C PHE A 575 15.27 26.43 -4.89
N ALA A 576 15.02 25.73 -3.78
CA ALA A 576 14.67 26.35 -2.51
C ALA A 576 15.75 27.32 -2.03
N LEU A 577 17.02 26.92 -2.07
CA LEU A 577 18.15 27.77 -1.68
C LEU A 577 18.26 29.01 -2.58
N GLU A 578 18.17 28.82 -3.89
CA GLU A 578 18.23 29.92 -4.87
C GLU A 578 17.03 30.87 -4.77
N PHE A 579 15.85 30.33 -4.46
CA PHE A 579 14.63 31.10 -4.26
C PHE A 579 14.76 32.00 -3.04
N ILE A 580 15.24 31.45 -1.92
CA ILE A 580 15.56 32.23 -0.71
C ILE A 580 16.63 33.29 -1.01
N TYR A 581 17.69 32.93 -1.73
CA TYR A 581 18.73 33.86 -2.16
C TYR A 581 18.19 35.01 -3.04
N ALA A 582 17.26 34.71 -3.95
CA ALA A 582 16.62 35.69 -4.83
C ALA A 582 15.61 36.59 -4.10
N LEU A 583 14.98 36.09 -3.05
CA LEU A 583 14.04 36.87 -2.21
C LEU A 583 14.74 37.81 -1.23
N SER A 584 15.92 37.43 -0.75
CA SER A 584 16.70 38.10 0.31
C SER A 584 17.60 39.25 -0.15
N PHE A 585 17.55 39.65 -1.43
CA PHE A 585 18.32 40.80 -1.89
C PHE A 585 18.02 42.06 -1.07
N LYS A 586 19.02 42.95 -0.94
CA LYS A 586 18.83 44.29 -0.36
C LYS A 586 17.70 45.02 -1.08
N HIS A 587 16.71 45.51 -0.34
CA HIS A 587 15.48 46.10 -0.88
C HIS A 587 14.70 45.13 -1.80
N GLY A 588 14.79 43.83 -1.52
CA GLY A 588 14.08 42.78 -2.23
C GLY A 588 12.67 42.55 -1.67
N VAL A 589 12.06 41.43 -2.06
CA VAL A 589 10.70 41.11 -1.63
C VAL A 589 10.62 40.92 -0.11
N LEU A 590 11.58 40.23 0.52
CA LEU A 590 11.54 40.01 1.97
C LEU A 590 11.65 41.33 2.76
N SER A 591 12.68 42.13 2.49
CA SER A 591 12.95 43.34 3.29
C SER A 591 11.99 44.49 2.98
N LEU A 592 11.73 44.75 1.69
CA LEU A 592 10.93 45.92 1.28
C LEU A 592 9.46 45.56 1.19
N HIS A 593 9.12 44.35 0.72
CA HIS A 593 7.72 44.02 0.45
C HIS A 593 6.99 43.26 1.56
N LEU A 594 7.71 42.46 2.35
CA LEU A 594 7.17 41.63 3.43
C LEU A 594 7.62 42.12 4.82
N ASN A 595 8.27 43.28 4.90
CA ASN A 595 8.73 43.93 6.13
C ASN A 595 9.65 43.06 7.02
N TRP A 596 10.44 42.16 6.42
CA TRP A 596 11.44 41.42 7.19
C TRP A 596 12.55 42.37 7.67
N PRO A 597 13.01 42.26 8.92
CA PRO A 597 14.15 43.02 9.42
C PRO A 597 15.38 42.91 8.50
N GLU A 598 16.03 44.04 8.21
CA GLU A 598 17.14 44.09 7.25
C GLU A 598 18.31 43.18 7.66
N HIS A 599 18.55 43.00 8.96
CA HIS A 599 19.60 42.11 9.45
C HIS A 599 19.32 40.64 9.10
N ILE A 600 18.05 40.20 9.14
CA ILE A 600 17.65 38.83 8.80
C ILE A 600 17.76 38.62 7.30
N ALA A 601 17.23 39.54 6.49
CA ALA A 601 17.33 39.45 5.03
C ALA A 601 18.80 39.46 4.56
N GLY A 602 19.64 40.32 5.16
CA GLY A 602 21.07 40.38 4.87
C GLY A 602 21.83 39.11 5.27
N PHE A 603 21.52 38.55 6.45
CA PHE A 603 22.04 37.27 6.90
C PHE A 603 21.68 36.14 5.91
N LEU A 604 20.39 36.03 5.56
CA LEU A 604 19.88 35.00 4.66
C LEU A 604 20.50 35.08 3.27
N HIS A 605 20.69 36.30 2.75
CA HIS A 605 21.36 36.52 1.46
C HIS A 605 22.82 36.08 1.48
N THR A 606 23.54 36.42 2.54
CA THR A 606 24.98 36.17 2.68
C THR A 606 25.25 34.67 2.87
N GLU A 607 24.50 34.02 3.76
CA GLU A 607 24.65 32.59 4.03
C GLU A 607 24.19 31.75 2.84
N SER A 608 23.07 32.10 2.20
CA SER A 608 22.64 31.40 0.98
C SER A 608 23.71 31.53 -0.12
N LYS A 609 24.30 32.72 -0.32
CA LYS A 609 25.37 32.93 -1.31
C LYS A 609 26.57 32.01 -1.07
N LYS A 610 27.00 31.86 0.19
CA LYS A 610 28.12 30.99 0.57
C LYS A 610 27.81 29.52 0.33
N LEU A 611 26.57 29.09 0.57
CA LEU A 611 26.16 27.69 0.52
C LEU A 611 25.86 27.17 -0.91
N ARG A 612 25.58 28.05 -1.88
CA ARG A 612 25.18 27.68 -3.26
C ARG A 612 26.09 26.66 -3.94
N TRP A 613 27.37 26.98 -4.10
CA TRP A 613 28.32 26.09 -4.79
C TRP A 613 28.70 24.87 -3.97
N PRO A 614 28.99 24.97 -2.65
CA PRO A 614 29.23 23.80 -1.81
C PRO A 614 28.08 22.79 -1.83
N LEU A 615 26.82 23.25 -1.73
CA LEU A 615 25.65 22.37 -1.80
C LEU A 615 25.53 21.70 -3.16
N ALA A 616 25.65 22.46 -4.25
CA ALA A 616 25.60 21.91 -5.61
C ALA A 616 26.70 20.87 -5.86
N LEU A 617 27.92 21.12 -5.37
CA LEU A 617 29.03 20.18 -5.47
C LEU A 617 28.77 18.92 -4.64
N LEU A 618 28.26 19.06 -3.42
CA LEU A 618 27.96 17.93 -2.55
C LEU A 618 26.85 17.05 -3.12
N LEU A 619 25.78 17.64 -3.65
CA LEU A 619 24.69 16.91 -4.32
C LEU A 619 25.18 16.21 -5.60
N LEU A 620 26.05 16.86 -6.37
CA LEU A 620 26.69 16.24 -7.54
C LEU A 620 27.55 15.04 -7.14
N LEU A 621 28.32 15.17 -6.05
CA LEU A 621 29.18 14.10 -5.56
C LEU A 621 28.36 12.91 -5.03
N MET A 622 27.23 13.18 -4.36
CA MET A 622 26.28 12.13 -3.97
C MET A 622 25.70 11.41 -5.18
N PHE A 623 25.24 12.16 -6.19
CA PHE A 623 24.72 11.58 -7.43
C PHE A 623 25.76 10.72 -8.15
N CYS A 624 26.99 11.21 -8.29
CA CYS A 624 28.09 10.45 -8.88
C CYS A 624 28.42 9.20 -8.06
N SER A 625 28.44 9.28 -6.73
CA SER A 625 28.68 8.13 -5.86
C SER A 625 27.64 7.03 -6.07
N GLU A 626 26.36 7.40 -6.16
CA GLU A 626 25.27 6.45 -6.37
C GLU A 626 25.37 5.77 -7.74
N LEU A 627 25.67 6.55 -8.79
CA LEU A 627 25.88 6.04 -10.15
C LEU A 627 27.00 5.00 -10.22
N VAL A 628 28.08 5.25 -9.48
CA VAL A 628 29.26 4.38 -9.46
C VAL A 628 29.01 3.11 -8.64
N SER A 629 28.21 3.21 -7.57
CA SER A 629 27.92 2.09 -6.68
C SER A 629 26.99 1.03 -7.30
N GLY A 630 26.16 1.42 -8.28
CA GLY A 630 25.30 0.50 -9.02
C GLY A 630 24.25 -0.16 -8.12
N THR A 631 24.34 -1.48 -7.95
CA THR A 631 23.41 -2.27 -7.13
C THR A 631 23.81 -2.34 -5.65
N GLU A 632 25.08 -2.09 -5.35
CA GLU A 632 25.61 -2.13 -3.98
C GLU A 632 25.50 -0.75 -3.32
N GLU A 633 25.27 -0.70 -2.00
CA GLU A 633 25.24 0.57 -1.27
C GLU A 633 26.65 0.92 -0.79
N ALA A 634 27.28 1.90 -1.46
CA ALA A 634 28.61 2.38 -1.11
C ALA A 634 28.60 3.15 0.23
N GLU A 635 29.50 2.81 1.15
CA GLU A 635 29.65 3.56 2.41
C GLU A 635 30.06 5.03 2.19
N PHE A 636 30.67 5.34 1.05
CA PHE A 636 31.00 6.71 0.66
C PHE A 636 29.75 7.59 0.47
N SER A 637 28.67 7.08 -0.14
CA SER A 637 27.43 7.87 -0.32
C SER A 637 26.80 8.23 1.03
N ARG A 638 26.89 7.31 2.00
CA ARG A 638 26.43 7.48 3.37
C ARG A 638 27.22 8.55 4.13
N ILE A 639 28.54 8.66 3.92
CA ILE A 639 29.34 9.74 4.52
C ILE A 639 28.98 11.10 3.93
N LEU A 640 28.76 11.17 2.61
CA LEU A 640 28.29 12.40 1.96
C LEU A 640 26.90 12.80 2.47
N PHE A 641 26.02 11.82 2.66
CA PHE A 641 24.70 12.03 3.26
C PHE A 641 24.79 12.54 4.70
N LEU A 642 25.65 11.96 5.54
CA LEU A 642 25.89 12.47 6.90
C LEU A 642 26.48 13.90 6.88
N THR A 643 27.33 14.19 5.90
CA THR A 643 27.86 15.55 5.68
C THR A 643 26.74 16.52 5.28
N LEU A 644 25.81 16.10 4.42
CA LEU A 644 24.61 16.87 4.06
C LEU A 644 23.74 17.13 5.29
N ILE A 645 23.48 16.13 6.12
CA ILE A 645 22.71 16.28 7.36
C ILE A 645 23.40 17.25 8.31
N ALA A 646 24.70 17.11 8.54
CA ALA A 646 25.44 18.01 9.42
C ALA A 646 25.42 19.46 8.90
N ALA A 647 25.63 19.65 7.59
CA ALA A 647 25.59 20.97 6.96
C ALA A 647 24.19 21.60 7.05
N THR A 648 23.14 20.86 6.68
CA THR A 648 21.75 21.35 6.73
C THR A 648 21.29 21.61 8.17
N SER A 649 21.61 20.72 9.11
CA SER A 649 21.33 20.91 10.54
C SER A 649 22.01 22.18 11.08
N THR A 650 23.25 22.46 10.68
CA THR A 650 23.95 23.70 11.07
C THR A 650 23.25 24.95 10.52
N VAL A 651 22.76 24.88 9.27
CA VAL A 651 21.99 25.97 8.64
C VAL A 651 20.69 26.20 9.41
N PHE A 652 19.91 25.14 9.70
CA PHE A 652 18.67 25.24 10.46
C PHE A 652 18.90 25.71 11.90
N TYR A 653 19.96 25.26 12.56
CA TYR A 653 20.35 25.75 13.89
C TYR A 653 20.58 27.26 13.88
N SER A 654 21.30 27.76 12.87
CA SER A 654 21.57 29.19 12.71
C SER A 654 20.30 30.00 12.38
N LEU A 655 19.40 29.43 11.56
CA LEU A 655 18.11 30.04 11.22
C LEU A 655 17.14 30.09 12.40
N LEU A 656 17.09 29.05 13.23
CA LEU A 656 16.19 28.94 14.39
C LEU A 656 16.73 29.62 15.66
N ARG A 657 17.88 30.28 15.59
CA ARG A 657 18.37 31.14 16.67
C ARG A 657 17.35 32.25 16.96
N SER A 658 17.17 32.60 18.23
CA SER A 658 16.09 33.51 18.67
C SER A 658 16.12 34.88 18.00
N ASP A 659 17.28 35.32 17.51
CA ASP A 659 17.46 36.62 16.85
C ASP A 659 17.22 36.63 15.33
N SER A 660 17.00 35.45 14.75
CA SER A 660 16.93 35.20 13.31
C SER A 660 15.48 35.00 12.85
N LEU A 661 15.14 33.83 12.27
CA LEU A 661 13.84 33.51 11.67
C LEU A 661 12.63 33.65 12.63
N PRO A 662 12.73 33.32 13.94
CA PRO A 662 11.58 33.39 14.85
C PRO A 662 10.90 34.76 14.94
N LYS A 663 11.63 35.85 14.65
CA LYS A 663 11.09 37.22 14.61
C LYS A 663 10.05 37.46 13.52
N VAL A 664 10.03 36.60 12.51
CA VAL A 664 9.16 36.71 11.34
C VAL A 664 8.09 35.60 11.32
N LEU A 665 8.19 34.65 12.25
CA LEU A 665 7.17 33.63 12.47
C LEU A 665 5.96 34.23 13.22
N PRO A 666 4.78 33.58 13.16
CA PRO A 666 3.65 33.97 13.99
C PRO A 666 4.01 34.03 15.49
N ASN A 667 3.34 34.92 16.24
CA ASN A 667 3.65 35.21 17.66
C ASN A 667 3.81 33.97 18.55
N ALA A 668 3.08 32.87 18.26
CA ALA A 668 3.18 31.60 18.99
C ALA A 668 4.57 30.94 18.92
N PHE A 669 5.35 31.22 17.87
CA PHE A 669 6.67 30.63 17.62
C PHE A 669 7.83 31.62 17.84
N HIS A 670 7.54 32.83 18.33
CA HIS A 670 8.53 33.89 18.52
C HIS A 670 9.48 33.59 19.69
N THR A 671 8.94 33.17 20.84
CA THR A 671 9.70 32.90 22.08
C THR A 671 9.04 31.79 22.93
N GLY A 672 9.76 31.27 23.94
CA GLY A 672 9.21 30.32 24.92
C GLY A 672 9.04 28.88 24.39
N VAL A 673 7.95 28.23 24.79
CA VAL A 673 7.68 26.79 24.54
C VAL A 673 7.49 26.48 23.05
N GLY A 674 6.81 27.36 22.29
CA GLY A 674 6.57 27.14 20.85
C GLY A 674 7.87 27.10 20.04
N LEU A 675 8.81 28.01 20.31
CA LEU A 675 10.12 28.01 19.68
C LEU A 675 10.96 26.79 20.11
N PHE A 676 10.88 26.39 21.39
CA PHE A 676 11.55 25.19 21.87
C PHE A 676 11.04 23.94 21.15
N LEU A 677 9.71 23.77 21.04
CA LEU A 677 9.09 22.64 20.35
C LEU A 677 9.49 22.60 18.86
N LEU A 678 9.47 23.76 18.18
CA LEU A 678 9.91 23.86 16.79
C LEU A 678 11.39 23.44 16.61
N ARG A 679 12.27 23.88 17.53
CA ARG A 679 13.69 23.49 17.54
C ARG A 679 13.85 21.99 17.76
N VAL A 680 13.16 21.42 18.76
CA VAL A 680 13.22 19.98 19.03
C VAL A 680 12.68 19.18 17.85
N LEU A 681 11.59 19.60 17.23
CA LEU A 681 11.01 18.92 16.08
C LEU A 681 11.96 18.90 14.88
N ILE A 682 12.52 20.06 14.50
CA ILE A 682 13.39 20.17 13.31
C ILE A 682 14.81 19.64 13.59
N LEU A 683 15.46 20.07 14.66
CA LEU A 683 16.84 19.64 14.96
C LEU A 683 16.88 18.22 15.52
N GLY A 684 15.89 17.82 16.33
CA GLY A 684 15.78 16.46 16.84
C GLY A 684 15.56 15.43 15.73
N SER A 685 14.78 15.76 14.70
CA SER A 685 14.62 14.88 13.53
C SER A 685 15.92 14.72 12.74
N PHE A 686 16.73 15.77 12.55
CA PHE A 686 18.06 15.62 11.93
C PHE A 686 18.97 14.67 12.73
N VAL A 687 18.94 14.75 14.06
CA VAL A 687 19.70 13.83 14.92
C VAL A 687 19.18 12.40 14.77
N ALA A 688 17.86 12.20 14.79
CA ALA A 688 17.26 10.87 14.60
C ALA A 688 17.62 10.27 13.23
N ILE A 689 17.54 11.05 12.15
CA ILE A 689 17.93 10.65 10.80
C ILE A 689 19.42 10.29 10.75
N ALA A 690 20.29 11.09 11.38
CA ALA A 690 21.73 10.78 11.43
C ALA A 690 22.01 9.47 12.19
N VAL A 691 21.34 9.23 13.32
CA VAL A 691 21.49 7.99 14.10
C VAL A 691 21.02 6.78 13.29
N MET A 692 19.87 6.85 12.63
CA MET A 692 19.38 5.77 11.77
C MET A 692 20.33 5.49 10.61
N ALA A 693 20.87 6.55 10.01
CA ALA A 693 21.89 6.44 8.98
C ALA A 693 23.11 5.73 9.54
N ILE A 694 23.62 6.05 10.73
CA ILE A 694 24.78 5.39 11.36
C ILE A 694 24.52 3.92 11.71
N LEU A 695 23.28 3.56 12.06
CA LEU A 695 22.90 2.19 12.40
C LEU A 695 22.75 1.25 11.20
N GLY A 696 22.66 1.78 9.98
CA GLY A 696 22.58 0.98 8.75
C GLY A 696 21.24 1.07 8.02
N MET A 697 20.33 1.93 8.46
CA MET A 697 19.05 2.19 7.80
C MET A 697 19.18 3.41 6.88
N TYR A 698 20.07 3.33 5.88
CA TYR A 698 20.41 4.46 5.01
C TYR A 698 19.22 4.90 4.16
N VAL A 699 18.55 3.96 3.49
CA VAL A 699 17.37 4.23 2.64
C VAL A 699 16.26 4.93 3.43
N ALA A 700 15.95 4.42 4.62
CA ALA A 700 14.94 5.02 5.51
C ALA A 700 15.29 6.46 5.89
N SER A 701 16.56 6.69 6.23
CA SER A 701 17.06 7.99 6.63
C SER A 701 17.00 9.00 5.48
N TRP A 702 17.35 8.58 4.26
CA TRP A 702 17.24 9.39 3.06
C TRP A 702 15.78 9.82 2.79
N MET A 703 14.85 8.85 2.85
CA MET A 703 13.43 9.12 2.61
C MET A 703 12.85 10.07 3.65
N LEU A 704 13.18 9.88 4.93
CA LEU A 704 12.78 10.80 6.00
C LEU A 704 13.36 12.20 5.84
N LEU A 705 14.60 12.33 5.34
CA LEU A 705 15.16 13.64 5.03
C LEU A 705 14.33 14.33 3.93
N ILE A 706 13.97 13.63 2.85
CA ILE A 706 13.13 14.18 1.78
C ILE A 706 11.79 14.67 2.35
N TYR A 707 11.09 13.83 3.14
CA TYR A 707 9.82 14.21 3.75
C TYR A 707 9.97 15.41 4.68
N GLN A 708 10.98 15.41 5.55
CA GLN A 708 11.25 16.53 6.45
C GLN A 708 11.49 17.84 5.65
N GLN A 709 12.30 17.80 4.59
CA GLN A 709 12.56 18.97 3.76
C GLN A 709 11.31 19.42 2.99
N ALA A 710 10.53 18.50 2.44
CA ALA A 710 9.28 18.80 1.74
C ALA A 710 8.29 19.50 2.69
N THR A 711 8.11 18.98 3.91
CA THR A 711 7.28 19.59 4.94
C THR A 711 7.74 21.00 5.30
N ILE A 712 9.04 21.21 5.46
CA ILE A 712 9.61 22.54 5.74
C ILE A 712 9.35 23.50 4.56
N LEU A 713 9.46 23.03 3.32
CA LEU A 713 9.19 23.83 2.13
C LEU A 713 7.71 24.21 2.01
N VAL A 714 6.79 23.30 2.29
CA VAL A 714 5.36 23.57 2.34
C VAL A 714 5.05 24.61 3.42
N ALA A 715 5.63 24.46 4.61
CA ALA A 715 5.46 25.45 5.69
C ALA A 715 6.03 26.83 5.32
N LEU A 716 7.20 26.88 4.65
CA LEU A 716 7.80 28.12 4.16
C LEU A 716 6.94 28.77 3.07
N LEU A 717 6.39 27.98 2.14
CA LEU A 717 5.49 28.47 1.10
C LEU A 717 4.22 29.05 1.71
N ALA A 718 3.62 28.36 2.69
CA ALA A 718 2.47 28.83 3.44
C ALA A 718 2.74 30.13 4.20
N LEU A 719 3.94 30.29 4.77
CA LEU A 719 4.35 31.54 5.40
C LEU A 719 4.46 32.69 4.40
N ILE A 720 5.06 32.45 3.23
CA ILE A 720 5.18 33.48 2.18
C ILE A 720 3.79 33.87 1.65
N THR A 721 2.88 32.91 1.43
CA THR A 721 1.52 33.21 0.97
C THR A 721 0.73 33.99 2.02
N PHE A 722 0.87 33.64 3.30
CA PHE A 722 0.29 34.39 4.42
C PHE A 722 0.77 35.86 4.43
N GLN A 723 2.08 36.09 4.33
CA GLN A 723 2.64 37.44 4.35
C GLN A 723 2.32 38.24 3.08
N LEU A 724 2.19 37.58 1.92
CA LEU A 724 1.69 38.21 0.71
C LEU A 724 0.24 38.67 0.89
N GLY A 725 -0.59 37.85 1.54
CA GLY A 725 -1.97 38.21 1.90
C GLY A 725 -2.03 39.38 2.88
N GLU A 726 -1.19 39.39 3.91
CA GLU A 726 -1.07 40.51 4.85
C GLU A 726 -0.68 41.82 4.12
N ARG A 727 0.30 41.74 3.21
CA ARG A 727 0.70 42.89 2.39
C ARG A 727 -0.43 43.37 1.48
N TRP A 728 -1.17 42.45 0.85
CA TRP A 728 -2.32 42.82 0.02
C TRP A 728 -3.34 43.61 0.85
N LEU A 729 -3.73 43.10 2.02
CA LEU A 729 -4.69 43.76 2.90
C LEU A 729 -4.21 45.14 3.37
N LYS A 730 -2.93 45.28 3.74
CA LYS A 730 -2.36 46.59 4.11
C LYS A 730 -2.43 47.60 2.97
N LEU A 731 -2.09 47.19 1.76
CA LEU A 731 -2.16 48.05 0.59
C LEU A 731 -3.60 48.50 0.31
N GLU A 732 -4.55 47.56 0.34
CA GLU A 732 -5.96 47.84 0.12
C GLU A 732 -6.51 48.81 1.17
N HIS A 733 -6.15 48.61 2.44
CA HIS A 733 -6.55 49.49 3.53
C HIS A 733 -6.03 50.92 3.35
N ILE A 734 -4.76 51.08 2.95
CA ILE A 734 -4.16 52.39 2.64
C ILE A 734 -4.91 53.06 1.49
N GLN A 735 -5.27 52.31 0.44
CA GLN A 735 -5.98 52.82 -0.73
C GLN A 735 -7.42 53.25 -0.40
N LEU A 736 -8.16 52.43 0.38
CA LEU A 736 -9.52 52.76 0.82
C LEU A 736 -9.55 53.96 1.76
N THR A 737 -8.59 54.05 2.69
CA THR A 737 -8.49 55.20 3.60
C THR A 737 -8.21 56.48 2.82
N TYR A 738 -7.33 56.41 1.83
CA TYR A 738 -7.05 57.54 0.95
C TYR A 738 -8.26 57.97 0.12
N GLN A 739 -9.03 57.01 -0.43
CA GLN A 739 -10.28 57.32 -1.14
C GLN A 739 -11.32 58.00 -0.23
N ARG A 740 -11.47 57.55 1.02
CA ARG A 740 -12.37 58.20 1.99
C ARG A 740 -11.94 59.62 2.31
N LEU A 741 -10.63 59.90 2.41
CA LEU A 741 -10.11 61.24 2.61
C LEU A 741 -10.39 62.16 1.40
N LEU A 742 -10.29 61.63 0.17
CA LEU A 742 -10.65 62.37 -1.04
C LEU A 742 -12.15 62.69 -1.10
N MET A 743 -13.02 61.69 -0.84
CA MET A 743 -14.48 61.89 -0.83
C MET A 743 -14.89 62.96 0.20
N ARG A 744 -14.34 62.93 1.41
CA ARG A 744 -14.60 63.97 2.42
C ARG A 744 -14.16 65.36 1.97
N ARG A 745 -13.03 65.46 1.28
CA ARG A 745 -12.56 66.74 0.73
C ARG A 745 -13.51 67.26 -0.35
N GLU A 746 -14.02 66.38 -1.21
CA GLU A 746 -14.99 66.75 -2.24
C GLU A 746 -16.34 67.16 -1.63
N GLU A 747 -16.83 66.45 -0.60
CA GLU A 747 -18.02 66.82 0.17
C GLU A 747 -17.88 68.19 0.83
N LEU A 748 -16.74 68.49 1.46
CA LEU A 748 -16.47 69.80 2.05
C LEU A 748 -16.44 70.93 1.00
N ILE A 749 -15.86 70.68 -0.18
CA ILE A 749 -15.83 71.65 -1.27
C ILE A 749 -17.24 71.85 -1.86
N ALA A 750 -18.05 70.80 -1.94
CA ALA A 750 -19.45 70.91 -2.38
C ALA A 750 -20.28 71.72 -1.37
N GLN A 751 -20.12 71.48 -0.07
CA GLN A 751 -20.75 72.28 0.98
C GLN A 751 -20.33 73.75 0.94
N GLN A 752 -19.05 74.03 0.64
CA GLN A 752 -18.58 75.41 0.44
C GLN A 752 -19.24 76.08 -0.76
N LYS A 753 -19.43 75.37 -1.88
CA LYS A 753 -20.09 75.93 -3.07
C LYS A 753 -21.59 76.13 -2.89
N GLU A 754 -22.27 75.23 -2.17
CA GLU A 754 -23.68 75.40 -1.81
C GLU A 754 -23.88 76.52 -0.78
N ALA A 755 -22.91 76.73 0.13
CA ALA A 755 -22.89 77.86 1.05
C ALA A 755 -22.64 79.21 0.34
N ASP A 756 -21.84 79.25 -0.73
CA ASP A 756 -21.59 80.46 -1.54
C ASP A 756 -22.83 80.91 -2.35
N GLU A 757 -23.80 80.03 -2.64
CA GLU A 757 -25.06 80.39 -3.33
C GLU A 757 -26.14 80.99 -2.40
N ASN A 758 -26.02 80.84 -1.08
CA ASN A 758 -26.90 81.46 -0.08
C ASN A 758 -26.18 82.57 0.70
N LYS A 759 -26.43 83.83 0.33
CA LYS A 759 -25.82 85.06 0.91
C LYS A 759 -26.23 85.43 2.35
N GLU A 760 -26.60 84.47 3.19
CA GLU A 760 -26.83 84.74 4.62
C GLU A 760 -26.40 83.54 5.46
N PHE A 761 -25.09 83.35 5.68
CA PHE A 761 -24.51 82.74 6.90
C PHE A 761 -23.00 83.01 6.95
N ASP A 762 -22.61 84.27 7.13
CA ASP A 762 -21.22 84.68 7.39
C ASP A 762 -20.77 84.38 8.85
N GLU A 763 -21.64 83.78 9.68
CA GLU A 763 -21.38 83.50 11.11
C GLU A 763 -20.99 82.03 11.43
N LEU A 764 -20.95 81.12 10.45
CA LEU A 764 -20.45 79.73 10.66
C LEU A 764 -19.00 79.54 10.21
N ARG A 765 -18.27 80.63 9.97
CA ARG A 765 -16.90 80.62 9.46
C ARG A 765 -15.82 80.34 10.52
N GLU A 766 -16.19 80.17 11.79
CA GLU A 766 -15.25 80.05 12.92
C GLU A 766 -15.02 78.62 13.47
N THR A 767 -15.53 77.56 12.82
CA THR A 767 -15.17 76.18 13.23
C THR A 767 -14.84 75.28 12.05
N LEU A 768 -13.93 75.74 11.19
CA LEU A 768 -13.15 74.84 10.35
C LEU A 768 -11.89 74.46 11.15
N PRO A 769 -11.76 73.24 11.68
CA PRO A 769 -10.45 72.76 12.05
C PRO A 769 -9.63 72.75 10.76
N GLU A 770 -8.55 73.52 10.76
CA GLU A 770 -7.43 73.33 9.86
C GLU A 770 -7.07 71.84 9.98
N VAL A 771 -7.46 71.03 8.98
CA VAL A 771 -7.04 69.63 8.89
C VAL A 771 -5.59 69.69 8.45
N GLU A 772 -4.76 70.11 9.40
CA GLU A 772 -3.34 69.88 9.42
C GLU A 772 -3.14 68.38 9.18
N GLU A 773 -2.17 68.07 8.32
CA GLU A 773 -1.80 66.73 7.90
C GLU A 773 -1.54 65.84 9.12
N GLN A 774 -2.60 65.26 9.68
CA GLN A 774 -2.46 64.27 10.72
C GLN A 774 -1.92 63.04 10.00
N SER A 775 -0.60 62.92 10.06
CA SER A 775 0.18 61.78 9.58
C SER A 775 -0.60 60.52 9.88
N ILE A 776 -0.99 59.83 8.81
CA ILE A 776 -1.71 58.58 8.81
C ILE A 776 -0.95 57.60 9.73
N ASP A 777 -1.33 57.52 11.00
CA ASP A 777 -0.87 56.46 11.88
C ASP A 777 -1.58 55.20 11.41
N SER A 778 -0.76 54.29 10.91
CA SER A 778 -1.09 53.23 9.96
C SER A 778 -1.08 51.86 10.64
N SER A 779 -1.43 51.81 11.93
CA SER A 779 -1.12 50.65 12.78
C SER A 779 -2.31 49.74 13.11
N GLU A 780 -3.57 50.14 12.89
CA GLU A 780 -4.72 49.26 13.16
C GLU A 780 -5.45 48.83 11.89
N VAL A 781 -4.90 47.81 11.24
CA VAL A 781 -5.68 46.95 10.32
C VAL A 781 -6.71 46.20 11.17
N SER A 782 -7.98 46.20 10.75
CA SER A 782 -9.07 45.47 11.43
C SER A 782 -8.67 44.02 11.73
N GLU A 783 -8.57 43.69 13.03
CA GLU A 783 -8.19 42.35 13.53
C GLU A 783 -9.06 41.23 12.93
N GLN A 784 -10.30 41.53 12.54
CA GLN A 784 -11.22 40.57 11.91
C GLN A 784 -10.73 40.07 10.54
N SER A 785 -10.12 40.94 9.73
CA SER A 785 -9.59 40.55 8.42
C SER A 785 -8.32 39.70 8.54
N LEU A 786 -7.47 40.02 9.52
CA LEU A 786 -6.26 39.26 9.83
C LEU A 786 -6.57 37.89 10.46
N THR A 787 -7.59 37.80 11.30
CA THR A 787 -8.04 36.52 11.88
C THR A 787 -8.65 35.60 10.83
N LEU A 788 -9.44 36.13 9.88
CA LEU A 788 -9.90 35.36 8.72
C LEU A 788 -8.72 34.85 7.88
N LEU A 789 -7.75 35.71 7.56
CA LEU A 789 -6.58 35.30 6.78
C LEU A 789 -5.70 34.27 7.49
N ARG A 790 -5.55 34.38 8.82
CA ARG A 790 -4.92 33.35 9.66
C ARG A 790 -5.67 32.02 9.58
N SER A 791 -7.00 32.05 9.72
CA SER A 791 -7.80 30.82 9.62
C SER A 791 -7.68 30.15 8.25
N PHE A 792 -7.70 30.93 7.16
CA PHE A 792 -7.55 30.41 5.79
C PHE A 792 -6.14 29.86 5.52
N SER A 793 -5.11 30.49 6.07
CA SER A 793 -3.73 30.02 5.96
C SER A 793 -3.48 28.74 6.77
N VAL A 794 -4.03 28.64 7.98
CA VAL A 794 -3.98 27.41 8.79
C VAL A 794 -4.77 26.29 8.12
N LEU A 795 -5.95 26.60 7.56
CA LEU A 795 -6.74 25.63 6.80
C LEU A 795 -6.00 25.15 5.54
N GLY A 796 -5.37 26.07 4.80
CA GLY A 796 -4.55 25.73 3.64
C GLY A 796 -3.31 24.90 4.00
N LEU A 797 -2.73 25.14 5.17
CA LEU A 797 -1.62 24.33 5.69
C LEU A 797 -2.13 22.94 6.11
N LEU A 798 -3.27 22.84 6.79
CA LEU A 798 -3.90 21.55 7.16
C LEU A 798 -4.35 20.71 5.97
N VAL A 799 -4.72 21.32 4.84
CA VAL A 799 -5.08 20.61 3.61
C VAL A 799 -3.84 20.15 2.82
N ALA A 800 -2.70 20.83 3.02
CA ALA A 800 -1.44 20.50 2.33
C ALA A 800 -0.56 19.48 3.07
N PHE A 801 -0.78 19.31 4.38
CA PHE A 801 -0.24 18.24 5.20
C PHE A 801 -1.15 17.01 5.12
#